data_AF-A0A425CCW2-F1
#
_entry.id   AF-A0A425CCW2-F1
#
_cell.length_a   1.000
_cell.length_b   1.000
_cell.length_c   1.000
_cell.angle_alpha   90.00
_cell.angle_beta   90.00
_cell.angle_gamma   90.00
#
_symmetry.space_group_name_H-M   'P 1'
#
loop_
_entity.id
_entity.type
_entity.pdbx_description
1 polymer ?
#
loop_
_entity_poly.entity_id
_entity_poly.type
_entity_poly.pdbx_seq_one_letter_code
_entity_poly.pdbx_strand_id
1 'polypeptide(L)'
;MRLLSAMSTFVLSVAASSCDERKLVQHAATVLADHMDMELGGIGAGKNNVVGFQFLKPAEALVAAQALAHEDFHQAANQVQRILEYQTSEGLLPHLVYGPSVPSYLQWFSSNHTFHPGPAFWQQSSWKQEKLKNQKNQKIISNFKFDTSTISAPPVAGDVAWEIFRLAPYDSVLGGKTSAVQFLCHVYEPLKKIQKHLFTTRRRSNGLLTLRHPWETFSSLSPHWKAFLANLKKASDYKTFVRSIPEEARNRFAIGASTMFSAQDAMENMYEPMIYLAAQIHRSGQSSEIYSRKSTVLESITYAATRSKAARFGVEDVEFNSLVLRSSLGLINIGRVLVEHSSVCKELTLTRNELLNDVKELRTMASGLEEALIGTNTTQGLWNTSVDFFADSSRMSLTTTHSLRGFLPAYAVELDDDKKMRLMKHFLSEPGSFSFFCAQFPAVFLACSRGDSTKAAGSIDVRSADTTWILYNYFVQRGFVRNKFPGLAEYIRNKTRDMICKATTPTRPHLSWFPISLTMEESAPAALAAAYDSRNGTPVAVFDDNYLDSTLAAATLLNILLPAVMLPPSPDTPPIDHRILSVIMCVELVVAFGVAISCFLFSVYFVANRPRHTRLFPGSRASGAAERGPRDKLDRHGDDLGDRGLLSPSGSSWAERYSESSCSDDYSPRSGHARNELEEALISGADEHYGSFSEAEQSHTPSNSAWKAAKNALADISPW
;
A
#
# COMPACT_ATOMS: atom_id res chain seq x y z
N MET A 1 -24.19 -57.78 33.19
CA MET A 1 -22.73 -57.58 33.09
C MET A 1 -22.43 -57.34 31.61
N ARG A 2 -22.57 -56.11 31.11
CA ARG A 2 -21.64 -54.96 31.21
C ARG A 2 -20.43 -55.09 30.25
N LEU A 3 -20.35 -54.11 29.33
CA LEU A 3 -19.13 -53.46 28.79
C LEU A 3 -18.24 -54.35 27.88
N LEU A 4 -17.75 -53.97 26.70
CA LEU A 4 -17.50 -52.69 26.04
C LEU A 4 -17.53 -52.90 24.51
N SER A 5 -18.22 -52.04 23.76
CA SER A 5 -17.86 -51.73 22.38
C SER A 5 -18.37 -50.34 22.01
N ALA A 6 -17.70 -49.33 22.57
CA ALA A 6 -17.74 -47.98 22.07
C ALA A 6 -16.28 -47.58 21.84
N MET A 7 -15.77 -47.87 20.63
CA MET A 7 -14.55 -47.21 20.18
C MET A 7 -14.94 -45.86 19.61
N SER A 8 -14.73 -44.85 20.44
CA SER A 8 -14.72 -43.45 20.09
C SER A 8 -13.75 -43.24 18.93
N THR A 9 -14.28 -42.99 17.73
CA THR A 9 -13.53 -42.30 16.67
C THR A 9 -13.33 -40.86 17.15
N PHE A 10 -12.27 -40.62 17.92
CA PHE A 10 -11.70 -39.30 18.07
C PHE A 10 -11.18 -38.89 16.71
N VAL A 11 -11.98 -38.11 15.98
CA VAL A 11 -11.47 -37.24 14.92
C VAL A 11 -10.59 -36.24 15.64
N LEU A 12 -9.28 -36.53 15.68
CA LEU A 12 -8.28 -35.50 15.90
C LEU A 12 -8.41 -34.55 14.72
N SER A 13 -9.19 -33.48 14.90
CA SER A 13 -9.02 -32.28 14.11
C SER A 13 -7.56 -31.90 14.29
N VAL A 14 -6.73 -32.11 13.26
CA VAL A 14 -5.44 -31.47 13.17
C VAL A 14 -5.78 -29.98 13.17
N ALA A 15 -5.67 -29.35 14.34
CA ALA A 15 -5.63 -27.91 14.43
C ALA A 15 -4.48 -27.49 13.52
N ALA A 16 -4.81 -26.95 12.34
CA ALA A 16 -3.83 -26.38 11.45
C ALA A 16 -2.96 -25.47 12.30
N SER A 17 -1.65 -25.71 12.32
CA SER A 17 -0.68 -24.88 13.03
C SER A 17 -0.99 -23.43 12.69
N SER A 18 -1.50 -22.68 13.68
CA SER A 18 -1.99 -21.32 13.47
C SER A 18 -0.85 -20.50 12.90
N CYS A 19 -1.03 -19.95 11.70
CA CYS A 19 -0.01 -19.12 11.10
C CYS A 19 0.27 -17.91 11.99
N ASP A 20 1.54 -17.73 12.36
CA ASP A 20 1.96 -16.57 13.13
C ASP A 20 2.21 -15.38 12.19
N GLU A 21 1.20 -14.51 12.10
CA GLU A 21 1.25 -13.30 11.28
C GLU A 21 2.42 -12.37 11.69
N ARG A 22 2.80 -12.35 12.98
CA ARG A 22 3.91 -11.51 13.45
C ARG A 22 5.24 -11.99 12.87
N LYS A 23 5.44 -13.31 12.76
CA LYS A 23 6.64 -13.87 12.12
C LYS A 23 6.71 -13.52 10.63
N LEU A 24 5.57 -13.53 9.93
CA LEU A 24 5.52 -13.12 8.52
C LEU A 24 5.90 -11.64 8.35
N VAL A 25 5.34 -10.76 9.19
CA VAL A 25 5.66 -9.33 9.19
C VAL A 25 7.14 -9.12 9.49
N GLN A 26 7.67 -9.74 10.54
CA GLN A 26 9.08 -9.62 10.91
C GLN A 26 10.02 -10.14 9.81
N HIS A 27 9.67 -11.26 9.16
CA HIS A 27 10.46 -11.79 8.06
C HIS A 27 10.46 -10.86 6.85
N ALA A 28 9.29 -10.35 6.44
CA ALA A 28 9.20 -9.39 5.34
C ALA A 28 9.95 -8.08 5.62
N ALA A 29 9.88 -7.56 6.85
CA ALA A 29 10.66 -6.39 7.27
C ALA A 29 12.17 -6.66 7.20
N THR A 30 12.61 -7.85 7.63
CA THR A 30 14.02 -8.27 7.53
C THR A 30 14.49 -8.33 6.07
N VAL A 31 13.66 -8.86 5.15
CA VAL A 31 13.96 -8.88 3.72
C VAL A 31 14.13 -7.46 3.16
N LEU A 32 13.26 -6.53 3.52
CA LEU A 32 13.40 -5.13 3.09
C LEU A 32 14.66 -4.46 3.64
N ALA A 33 14.98 -4.69 4.92
CA ALA A 33 16.20 -4.16 5.54
C ALA A 33 17.47 -4.72 4.88
N ASP A 34 17.48 -6.01 4.54
CA ASP A 34 18.56 -6.70 3.83
C ASP A 34 18.79 -6.17 2.41
N HIS A 35 17.78 -5.52 1.82
CA HIS A 35 17.80 -4.98 0.46
C HIS A 35 18.05 -3.47 0.41
N MET A 36 18.27 -2.83 1.55
CA MET A 36 18.61 -1.41 1.64
C MET A 36 19.92 -1.12 0.89
N ASP A 37 19.85 -0.31 -0.16
CA ASP A 37 21.02 0.17 -0.89
C ASP A 37 21.28 1.64 -0.54
N MET A 38 22.38 1.89 0.18
CA MET A 38 22.75 3.23 0.64
C MET A 38 23.24 4.13 -0.49
N GLU A 39 23.80 3.56 -1.57
CA GLU A 39 24.33 4.34 -2.70
C GLU A 39 23.20 4.80 -3.63
N LEU A 40 22.21 3.93 -3.82
CA LEU A 40 20.97 4.22 -4.54
C LEU A 40 19.91 4.87 -3.65
N GLY A 41 20.19 5.06 -2.36
CA GLY A 41 19.33 5.79 -1.42
C GLY A 41 17.93 5.19 -1.25
N GLY A 42 17.78 3.88 -1.41
CA GLY A 42 16.49 3.19 -1.40
C GLY A 42 16.63 1.67 -1.38
N ILE A 43 15.52 0.97 -1.13
CA ILE A 43 15.50 -0.49 -1.19
C ILE A 43 15.65 -0.94 -2.65
N GLY A 44 16.70 -1.71 -2.94
CA GLY A 44 16.99 -2.28 -4.27
C GLY A 44 15.98 -3.38 -4.66
N ALA A 45 16.07 -3.89 -5.89
CA ALA A 45 15.16 -4.96 -6.35
C ALA A 45 15.39 -6.32 -5.65
N GLY A 46 16.62 -6.53 -5.16
CA GLY A 46 17.02 -7.69 -4.36
C GLY A 46 18.52 -7.68 -4.08
N LYS A 47 19.04 -8.70 -3.37
CA LYS A 47 20.49 -8.83 -3.15
C LYS A 47 21.25 -8.95 -4.48
N ASN A 48 22.36 -8.23 -4.63
CA ASN A 48 23.13 -8.14 -5.87
C ASN A 48 23.57 -9.51 -6.43
N ASN A 49 23.90 -10.48 -5.57
CA ASN A 49 24.27 -11.84 -5.98
C ASN A 49 23.07 -12.68 -6.47
N VAL A 50 21.84 -12.29 -6.13
CA VAL A 50 20.60 -12.94 -6.56
C VAL A 50 20.08 -12.31 -7.86
N VAL A 51 19.97 -10.98 -7.88
CA VAL A 51 19.45 -10.23 -9.05
C VAL A 51 20.50 -9.95 -10.13
N GLY A 52 21.78 -10.18 -9.82
CA GLY A 52 22.90 -10.20 -10.75
C GLY A 52 23.69 -8.89 -10.86
N PHE A 53 23.10 -7.76 -10.50
CA PHE A 53 23.75 -6.44 -10.55
C PHE A 53 23.03 -5.47 -9.60
N GLN A 54 23.68 -4.36 -9.27
CA GLN A 54 23.11 -3.33 -8.39
C GLN A 54 22.18 -2.40 -9.19
N PHE A 55 20.89 -2.40 -8.88
CA PHE A 55 19.93 -1.49 -9.49
C PHE A 55 18.68 -1.28 -8.63
N LEU A 56 18.00 -0.18 -8.91
CA LEU A 56 16.72 0.17 -8.31
C LEU A 56 15.63 0.18 -9.40
N LYS A 57 14.48 -0.39 -9.07
CA LYS A 57 13.23 -0.21 -9.81
C LYS A 57 12.37 0.80 -9.07
N PRO A 58 12.23 2.05 -9.55
CA PRO A 58 11.54 3.10 -8.82
C PRO A 58 10.13 2.73 -8.36
N ALA A 59 9.32 2.05 -9.18
CA ALA A 59 7.97 1.65 -8.77
C ALA A 59 7.96 0.62 -7.62
N GLU A 60 8.85 -0.38 -7.65
CA GLU A 60 8.94 -1.37 -6.57
C GLU A 60 9.52 -0.75 -5.29
N ALA A 61 10.53 0.09 -5.43
CA ALA A 61 11.12 0.83 -4.31
C ALA A 61 10.13 1.82 -3.68
N LEU A 62 9.18 2.38 -4.44
CA LEU A 62 8.08 3.19 -3.91
C LEU A 62 7.10 2.33 -3.10
N VAL A 63 6.70 1.16 -3.60
CA VAL A 63 5.84 0.22 -2.84
C VAL A 63 6.55 -0.24 -1.56
N ALA A 64 7.88 -0.42 -1.59
CA ALA A 64 8.69 -0.72 -0.42
C ALA A 64 8.76 0.46 0.57
N ALA A 65 8.86 1.70 0.09
CA ALA A 65 8.79 2.89 0.95
C ALA A 65 7.43 2.99 1.67
N GLN A 66 6.33 2.63 0.99
CA GLN A 66 5.02 2.55 1.65
C GLN A 66 5.02 1.53 2.79
N ALA A 67 5.63 0.36 2.58
CA ALA A 67 5.74 -0.66 3.61
C ALA A 67 6.61 -0.20 4.80
N LEU A 68 7.75 0.46 4.53
CA LEU A 68 8.62 1.03 5.56
C LEU A 68 7.89 2.06 6.44
N ALA A 69 6.95 2.81 5.88
CA ALA A 69 6.23 3.85 6.62
C ALA A 69 5.37 3.31 7.77
N HIS A 70 5.10 2.00 7.82
CA HIS A 70 4.47 1.38 8.98
C HIS A 70 5.37 1.34 10.22
N GLU A 71 6.69 1.32 10.03
CA GLU A 71 7.68 1.27 11.12
C GLU A 71 8.44 2.58 11.27
N ASP A 72 8.94 3.14 10.17
CA ASP A 72 9.72 4.39 10.15
C ASP A 72 9.26 5.30 9.00
N PHE A 73 8.42 6.28 9.35
CA PHE A 73 7.95 7.31 8.43
C PHE A 73 9.10 8.13 7.81
N HIS A 74 10.13 8.46 8.57
CA HIS A 74 11.22 9.32 8.09
C HIS A 74 12.10 8.58 7.07
N GLN A 75 12.38 7.30 7.32
CA GLN A 75 13.09 6.46 6.36
C GLN A 75 12.30 6.35 5.05
N ALA A 76 11.00 6.07 5.13
CA ALA A 76 10.11 6.02 3.97
C ALA A 76 10.08 7.35 3.19
N ALA A 77 9.90 8.47 3.89
CA ALA A 77 9.86 9.80 3.30
C ALA A 77 11.17 10.17 2.59
N ASN A 78 12.31 9.84 3.20
CA ASN A 78 13.64 10.05 2.61
C ASN A 78 13.83 9.20 1.35
N GLN A 79 13.44 7.92 1.39
CA GLN A 79 13.52 7.04 0.22
C GLN A 79 12.68 7.57 -0.95
N VAL A 80 11.45 8.04 -0.72
CA VAL A 80 10.63 8.63 -1.80
C VAL A 80 11.31 9.87 -2.39
N GLN A 81 11.86 10.76 -1.56
CA GLN A 81 12.57 11.95 -2.05
C GLN A 81 13.76 11.55 -2.93
N ARG A 82 14.57 10.58 -2.49
CA ARG A 82 15.69 10.03 -3.28
C ARG A 82 15.26 9.42 -4.60
N ILE A 83 14.18 8.63 -4.60
CA ILE A 83 13.66 8.03 -5.83
C ILE A 83 13.24 9.10 -6.85
N LEU A 84 12.64 10.20 -6.38
CA LEU A 84 12.21 11.31 -7.24
C LEU A 84 13.39 12.11 -7.81
N GLU A 85 14.58 12.08 -7.21
CA GLU A 85 15.81 12.69 -7.77
C GLU A 85 16.24 12.02 -9.08
N TYR A 86 15.83 10.77 -9.35
CA TYR A 86 16.11 10.07 -10.61
C TYR A 86 15.21 10.49 -11.78
N GLN A 87 14.23 11.35 -11.52
CA GLN A 87 13.35 11.89 -12.54
C GLN A 87 14.16 12.74 -13.55
N THR A 88 13.92 12.52 -14.84
CA THR A 88 14.54 13.32 -15.89
C THR A 88 14.12 14.80 -15.84
N SER A 89 14.85 15.67 -16.55
CA SER A 89 14.49 17.08 -16.70
C SER A 89 13.08 17.30 -17.27
N GLU A 90 12.55 16.35 -18.05
CA GLU A 90 11.22 16.40 -18.67
C GLU A 90 10.11 15.81 -17.80
N GLY A 91 10.45 15.21 -16.65
CA GLY A 91 9.48 14.65 -15.72
C GLY A 91 9.29 13.14 -15.78
N LEU A 92 9.95 12.43 -16.70
CA LEU A 92 9.91 10.97 -16.76
C LEU A 92 10.63 10.38 -15.54
N LEU A 93 9.95 9.53 -14.77
CA LEU A 93 10.58 8.65 -13.78
C LEU A 93 10.97 7.33 -14.47
N PRO A 94 12.26 6.98 -14.55
CA PRO A 94 12.71 5.80 -15.31
C PRO A 94 12.29 4.48 -14.67
N HIS A 95 12.16 3.42 -15.46
CA HIS A 95 11.87 2.06 -14.99
C HIS A 95 13.06 1.44 -14.21
N LEU A 96 14.29 1.71 -14.62
CA LEU A 96 15.53 1.24 -14.00
C LEU A 96 16.49 2.40 -13.72
N VAL A 97 17.16 2.32 -12.57
CA VAL A 97 18.29 3.15 -12.18
C VAL A 97 19.46 2.23 -11.84
N TYR A 98 20.58 2.39 -12.53
CA TYR A 98 21.75 1.54 -12.37
C TYR A 98 22.67 2.06 -11.26
N GLY A 99 23.13 1.16 -10.38
CA GLY A 99 24.09 1.47 -9.33
C GLY A 99 25.48 1.79 -9.87
N PRO A 100 26.35 2.39 -9.04
CA PRO A 100 27.68 2.81 -9.47
C PRO A 100 28.61 1.63 -9.79
N SER A 101 28.28 0.42 -9.30
CA SER A 101 29.00 -0.80 -9.65
C SER A 101 28.74 -1.31 -11.07
N VAL A 102 27.78 -0.73 -11.80
CA VAL A 102 27.40 -1.13 -13.16
C VAL A 102 28.11 -0.25 -14.20
N PRO A 103 29.00 -0.80 -15.03
CA PRO A 103 29.67 0.01 -16.05
C PRO A 103 28.72 0.55 -17.12
N SER A 104 28.79 1.87 -17.37
CA SER A 104 27.94 2.57 -18.35
C SER A 104 28.06 2.05 -19.78
N TYR A 105 29.19 1.44 -20.13
CA TYR A 105 29.43 0.91 -21.48
C TYR A 105 28.75 -0.44 -21.75
N LEU A 106 28.19 -1.09 -20.73
CA LEU A 106 27.56 -2.39 -20.89
C LEU A 106 26.22 -2.28 -21.61
N GLN A 107 26.13 -2.93 -22.76
CA GLN A 107 24.87 -3.06 -23.49
C GLN A 107 24.04 -4.23 -22.96
N TRP A 108 24.71 -5.29 -22.54
CA TRP A 108 24.12 -6.50 -22.00
C TRP A 108 25.00 -7.04 -20.87
N PHE A 109 24.37 -7.74 -19.93
CA PHE A 109 25.08 -8.45 -18.88
C PHE A 109 25.40 -9.88 -19.35
N SER A 110 26.59 -10.37 -19.04
CA SER A 110 26.98 -11.77 -19.29
C SER A 110 26.38 -12.75 -18.26
N SER A 111 25.40 -12.31 -17.49
CA SER A 111 24.83 -13.03 -16.35
C SER A 111 23.48 -13.63 -16.73
N ASN A 112 23.21 -14.83 -16.23
CA ASN A 112 21.90 -15.47 -16.35
C ASN A 112 20.91 -14.99 -15.27
N HIS A 113 21.28 -14.00 -14.44
CA HIS A 113 20.44 -13.50 -13.35
C HIS A 113 19.46 -12.39 -13.78
N THR A 114 19.64 -11.81 -14.97
CA THR A 114 18.79 -10.73 -15.48
C THR A 114 18.51 -10.89 -16.96
N PHE A 115 17.37 -10.36 -17.39
CA PHE A 115 17.07 -10.14 -18.81
C PHE A 115 17.09 -8.65 -19.18
N HIS A 116 17.28 -7.75 -18.21
CA HIS A 116 17.29 -6.32 -18.52
C HIS A 116 18.54 -5.94 -19.31
N PRO A 117 18.42 -5.07 -20.33
CA PRO A 117 19.58 -4.49 -20.99
C PRO A 117 20.45 -3.68 -20.01
N GLY A 118 21.72 -3.48 -20.35
CA GLY A 118 22.62 -2.62 -19.61
C GLY A 118 22.47 -1.13 -19.98
N PRO A 119 23.14 -0.21 -19.26
CA PRO A 119 23.04 1.24 -19.48
C PRO A 119 23.24 1.68 -20.94
N ALA A 120 24.24 1.12 -21.61
CA ALA A 120 24.58 1.50 -22.98
C ALA A 120 23.47 1.21 -24.00
N PHE A 121 22.64 0.20 -23.74
CA PHE A 121 21.48 -0.10 -24.60
C PHE A 121 20.51 1.08 -24.65
N TRP A 122 20.30 1.72 -23.50
CA TRP A 122 19.43 2.88 -23.35
C TRP A 122 20.06 4.16 -23.89
N GLN A 123 21.39 4.22 -23.93
CA GLN A 123 22.15 5.42 -24.27
C GLN A 123 22.54 5.56 -25.75
N GLN A 124 22.22 4.62 -26.65
CA GLN A 124 22.74 4.53 -28.05
C GLN A 124 22.74 5.78 -28.98
N SER A 125 22.27 6.95 -28.54
CA SER A 125 22.39 8.26 -29.22
C SER A 125 23.54 9.12 -28.65
N SER A 126 24.00 8.88 -27.42
CA SER A 126 25.13 9.57 -26.81
C SER A 126 26.45 9.22 -27.51
N TRP A 127 26.68 7.96 -27.87
CA TRP A 127 27.94 7.52 -28.49
C TRP A 127 28.17 8.04 -29.91
N LYS A 128 27.09 8.25 -30.69
CA LYS A 128 27.19 8.94 -32.00
C LYS A 128 27.40 10.45 -31.83
N GLN A 129 26.91 11.06 -30.75
CA GLN A 129 27.20 12.47 -30.45
C GLN A 129 28.60 12.66 -29.86
N GLU A 130 29.14 11.72 -29.10
CA GLU A 130 30.45 11.83 -28.46
C GLU A 130 31.59 11.66 -29.48
N LYS A 131 31.41 10.80 -30.49
CA LYS A 131 32.32 10.75 -31.65
C LYS A 131 32.26 11.99 -32.55
N LEU A 132 31.19 12.79 -32.46
CA LEU A 132 31.02 14.03 -33.25
C LEU A 132 31.29 15.31 -32.43
N LYS A 133 31.34 15.23 -31.09
CA LYS A 133 31.61 16.35 -30.17
C LYS A 133 33.02 16.35 -29.56
N ASN A 134 33.90 15.46 -30.03
CA ASN A 134 35.36 15.56 -29.78
C ASN A 134 36.05 16.66 -30.61
N GLN A 135 35.31 17.71 -31.01
CA GLN A 135 35.86 19.00 -31.39
C GLN A 135 35.00 20.11 -30.77
N LYS A 136 35.55 20.72 -29.71
CA LYS A 136 35.11 21.94 -29.02
C LYS A 136 34.06 21.78 -27.91
N ASN A 137 34.59 21.74 -26.68
CA ASN A 137 34.06 22.35 -25.46
C ASN A 137 32.54 22.55 -25.39
N GLN A 138 31.84 21.55 -24.88
CA GLN A 138 30.66 21.81 -24.06
C GLN A 138 30.47 20.68 -23.05
N LYS A 139 30.94 20.93 -21.82
CA LYS A 139 30.62 20.18 -20.63
C LYS A 139 29.11 20.33 -20.39
N ILE A 140 28.31 19.50 -21.02
CA ILE A 140 26.91 19.32 -20.64
C ILE A 140 26.99 18.58 -19.31
N ILE A 141 26.80 19.33 -18.22
CA ILE A 141 26.71 18.78 -16.88
C ILE A 141 25.39 18.00 -16.82
N SER A 142 25.43 16.69 -17.09
CA SER A 142 24.36 15.81 -16.66
C SER A 142 24.49 15.68 -15.14
N ASN A 143 23.61 16.36 -14.40
CA ASN A 143 23.54 16.30 -12.93
C ASN A 143 23.11 14.91 -12.40
N PHE A 144 22.91 13.92 -13.27
CA PHE A 144 22.60 12.56 -12.83
C PHE A 144 23.89 11.81 -12.53
N LYS A 145 24.06 11.45 -11.26
CA LYS A 145 25.16 10.59 -10.79
C LYS A 145 25.07 9.16 -11.37
N PHE A 146 23.90 8.76 -11.88
CA PHE A 146 23.59 7.39 -12.26
C PHE A 146 22.96 7.29 -13.64
N ASP A 147 23.21 6.17 -14.31
CA ASP A 147 22.58 5.82 -15.58
C ASP A 147 21.15 5.30 -15.35
N THR A 148 20.25 5.53 -16.31
CA THR A 148 18.84 5.15 -16.20
C THR A 148 18.29 4.59 -17.50
N SER A 149 17.22 3.79 -17.43
CA SER A 149 16.44 3.39 -18.61
C SER A 149 15.62 4.56 -19.17
N THR A 150 15.20 4.48 -20.44
CA THR A 150 14.38 5.53 -21.08
C THR A 150 12.87 5.26 -21.06
N ILE A 151 12.45 4.15 -20.45
CA ILE A 151 11.03 3.76 -20.29
C ILE A 151 10.54 4.25 -18.92
N SER A 152 9.25 4.60 -18.81
CA SER A 152 8.66 5.01 -17.53
C SER A 152 8.53 3.85 -16.56
N ALA A 153 8.72 4.11 -15.27
CA ALA A 153 8.21 3.24 -14.23
C ALA A 153 6.65 3.23 -14.23
N PRO A 154 6.01 2.17 -13.71
CA PRO A 154 4.60 2.18 -13.35
C PRO A 154 4.22 3.42 -12.52
N PRO A 155 3.15 4.15 -12.88
CA PRO A 155 2.89 5.50 -12.37
C PRO A 155 2.18 5.48 -11.01
N VAL A 156 2.85 4.99 -9.97
CA VAL A 156 2.31 4.87 -8.60
C VAL A 156 2.78 5.95 -7.62
N ALA A 157 3.76 6.77 -8.00
CA ALA A 157 4.48 7.66 -7.07
C ALA A 157 3.57 8.60 -6.26
N GLY A 158 2.56 9.21 -6.90
CA GLY A 158 1.66 10.14 -6.20
C GLY A 158 0.65 9.43 -5.28
N ASP A 159 0.31 8.18 -5.57
CA ASP A 159 -0.52 7.38 -4.68
C ASP A 159 0.29 6.95 -3.46
N VAL A 160 1.47 6.36 -3.68
CA VAL A 160 2.39 5.96 -2.61
C VAL A 160 2.74 7.11 -1.66
N ALA A 161 3.05 8.30 -2.19
CA ALA A 161 3.34 9.46 -1.35
C ALA A 161 2.13 9.85 -0.48
N TRP A 162 0.91 9.75 -1.02
CA TRP A 162 -0.31 9.97 -0.26
C TRP A 162 -0.50 8.89 0.82
N GLU A 163 -0.27 7.62 0.49
CA GLU A 163 -0.34 6.50 1.44
C GLU A 163 0.64 6.65 2.60
N ILE A 164 1.89 7.03 2.33
CA ILE A 164 2.91 7.29 3.36
C ILE A 164 2.48 8.43 4.30
N PHE A 165 1.88 9.50 3.77
CA PHE A 165 1.32 10.57 4.60
C PHE A 165 0.18 10.08 5.52
N ARG A 166 -0.66 9.14 5.06
CA ARG A 166 -1.71 8.53 5.88
C ARG A 166 -1.15 7.66 7.00
N LEU A 167 0.00 7.03 6.77
CA LEU A 167 0.72 6.21 7.75
C LEU A 167 1.55 7.02 8.74
N ALA A 168 1.85 8.29 8.41
CA ALA A 168 2.68 9.14 9.26
C ALA A 168 2.10 9.28 10.69
N PRO A 169 2.94 9.22 11.73
CA PRO A 169 2.52 9.48 13.09
C PRO A 169 2.03 10.91 13.29
N TYR A 170 1.25 11.08 14.35
CA TYR A 170 0.91 12.41 14.85
C TYR A 170 2.13 12.96 15.60
N ASP A 171 2.70 14.06 15.10
CA ASP A 171 3.94 14.66 15.61
C ASP A 171 3.69 15.57 16.83
N SER A 172 2.45 16.02 17.05
CA SER A 172 2.11 16.95 18.13
C SER A 172 1.07 16.39 19.09
N VAL A 173 1.15 16.84 20.34
CA VAL A 173 0.15 16.62 21.39
C VAL A 173 -1.26 17.11 20.99
N LEU A 174 -1.33 18.01 19.99
CA LEU A 174 -2.57 18.53 19.40
C LEU A 174 -3.01 17.78 18.12
N GLY A 175 -2.36 16.67 17.75
CA GLY A 175 -2.75 15.87 16.59
C GLY A 175 -2.30 16.41 15.23
N GLY A 176 -1.25 17.25 15.17
CA GLY A 176 -0.68 17.76 13.92
C GLY A 176 0.41 16.85 13.34
N LYS A 177 0.48 16.74 12.00
CA LYS A 177 1.50 15.95 11.26
C LYS A 177 2.54 16.84 10.56
N THR A 178 3.24 17.70 11.30
CA THR A 178 4.15 18.71 10.73
C THR A 178 5.25 18.11 9.85
N SER A 179 5.89 17.02 10.30
CA SER A 179 6.92 16.30 9.54
C SER A 179 6.34 15.68 8.27
N ALA A 180 5.11 15.18 8.36
CA ALA A 180 4.41 14.61 7.22
C ALA A 180 4.00 15.66 6.18
N VAL A 181 3.56 16.84 6.63
CA VAL A 181 3.29 17.98 5.73
C VAL A 181 4.59 18.45 5.08
N GLN A 182 5.70 18.55 5.83
CA GLN A 182 7.00 18.91 5.28
C GLN A 182 7.45 17.93 4.19
N PHE A 183 7.27 16.62 4.41
CA PHE A 183 7.47 15.60 3.37
C PHE A 183 6.66 15.90 2.10
N LEU A 184 5.36 16.21 2.23
CA LEU A 184 4.52 16.59 1.12
C LEU A 184 5.02 17.84 0.37
N CYS A 185 5.55 18.84 1.10
CA CYS A 185 6.14 20.03 0.49
C CYS A 185 7.30 19.67 -0.46
N HIS A 186 8.17 18.73 -0.07
CA HIS A 186 9.34 18.33 -0.88
C HIS A 186 8.94 17.52 -2.14
N VAL A 187 7.92 16.67 -2.04
CA VAL A 187 7.57 15.75 -3.14
C VAL A 187 6.54 16.31 -4.12
N TYR A 188 5.80 17.37 -3.78
CA TYR A 188 4.71 17.89 -4.61
C TYR A 188 5.15 18.29 -6.03
N GLU A 189 6.20 19.10 -6.15
CA GLU A 189 6.70 19.56 -7.45
C GLU A 189 7.21 18.41 -8.35
N PRO A 190 8.08 17.51 -7.87
CA PRO A 190 8.48 16.34 -8.66
C PRO A 190 7.29 15.48 -9.11
N LEU A 191 6.32 15.22 -8.22
CA LEU A 191 5.12 14.45 -8.55
C LEU A 191 4.25 15.14 -9.60
N LYS A 192 4.04 16.46 -9.48
CA LYS A 192 3.34 17.29 -10.47
C LYS A 192 4.02 17.21 -11.83
N LYS A 193 5.35 17.23 -11.84
CA LYS A 193 6.15 17.10 -13.05
C LYS A 193 6.00 15.72 -13.71
N ILE A 194 5.91 14.63 -12.94
CA ILE A 194 5.58 13.29 -13.47
C ILE A 194 4.23 13.34 -14.16
N GLN A 195 3.20 13.82 -13.46
CA GLN A 195 1.84 13.84 -14.00
C GLN A 195 1.74 14.68 -15.27
N LYS A 196 2.30 15.90 -15.26
CA LYS A 196 2.35 16.77 -16.44
C LYS A 196 3.06 16.10 -17.60
N HIS A 197 4.17 15.40 -17.36
CA HIS A 197 4.87 14.63 -18.38
C HIS A 197 3.98 13.56 -19.00
N LEU A 198 3.31 12.73 -18.17
CA LEU A 198 2.42 11.66 -18.65
C LEU A 198 1.27 12.23 -19.50
N PHE A 199 0.53 13.21 -18.98
CA PHE A 199 -0.60 13.82 -19.69
C PHE A 199 -0.18 14.53 -20.98
N THR A 200 0.94 15.25 -20.98
CA THR A 200 1.38 16.00 -22.16
C THR A 200 1.87 15.09 -23.29
N THR A 201 2.50 13.97 -22.94
CA THR A 201 3.17 13.09 -23.92
C THR A 201 2.32 11.89 -24.35
N ARG A 202 1.31 11.49 -23.57
CA ARG A 202 0.55 10.26 -23.80
C ARG A 202 -0.94 10.45 -24.03
N ARG A 203 -1.53 11.61 -23.70
CA ARG A 203 -2.98 11.83 -23.80
C ARG A 203 -3.44 11.82 -25.26
N ARG A 204 -4.54 11.11 -25.52
CA ARG A 204 -5.21 10.97 -26.82
C ARG A 204 -6.48 11.82 -26.87
N SER A 205 -7.10 11.91 -28.05
CA SER A 205 -8.32 12.70 -28.26
C SER A 205 -9.54 12.15 -27.49
N ASN A 206 -9.53 10.86 -27.14
CA ASN A 206 -10.57 10.22 -26.32
C ASN A 206 -10.35 10.40 -24.81
N GLY A 207 -9.31 11.13 -24.38
CA GLY A 207 -9.02 11.38 -22.97
C GLY A 207 -8.11 10.35 -22.29
N LEU A 208 -8.00 9.13 -22.84
CA LEU A 208 -7.10 8.09 -22.34
C LEU A 208 -5.62 8.41 -22.64
N LEU A 209 -4.74 7.81 -21.85
CA LEU A 209 -3.29 7.86 -22.06
C LEU A 209 -2.82 6.58 -22.75
N THR A 210 -1.93 6.76 -23.71
CA THR A 210 -1.27 5.68 -24.43
C THR A 210 -0.01 5.23 -23.70
N LEU A 211 -0.01 3.98 -23.22
CA LEU A 211 1.17 3.26 -22.78
C LEU A 211 2.05 2.91 -23.99
N ARG A 212 3.37 3.01 -23.81
CA ARG A 212 4.39 2.85 -24.86
C ARG A 212 5.22 1.59 -24.73
N HIS A 213 5.25 0.95 -23.55
CA HIS A 213 5.97 -0.31 -23.34
C HIS A 213 5.35 -1.14 -22.21
N PRO A 214 5.27 -2.49 -22.30
CA PRO A 214 4.70 -3.32 -21.23
C PRO A 214 5.35 -3.16 -19.85
N TRP A 215 6.66 -2.89 -19.78
CA TRP A 215 7.39 -2.56 -18.53
C TRP A 215 6.93 -1.26 -17.83
N GLU A 216 6.07 -0.46 -18.45
CA GLU A 216 5.38 0.65 -17.78
C GLU A 216 4.20 0.17 -16.90
N THR A 217 3.99 -1.16 -16.79
CA THR A 217 3.01 -1.82 -15.92
C THR A 217 3.69 -2.81 -14.97
N PHE A 218 2.98 -3.27 -13.94
CA PHE A 218 3.42 -4.39 -13.10
C PHE A 218 3.12 -5.75 -13.71
N SER A 219 2.27 -5.81 -14.75
CA SER A 219 1.96 -7.04 -15.48
C SER A 219 2.68 -7.14 -16.82
N SER A 220 3.98 -6.85 -16.85
CA SER A 220 4.85 -7.03 -18.02
C SER A 220 4.71 -8.41 -18.67
N LEU A 221 4.49 -9.46 -17.86
CA LEU A 221 4.29 -10.85 -18.30
C LEU A 221 2.85 -11.20 -18.70
N SER A 222 1.92 -10.24 -18.72
CA SER A 222 0.53 -10.54 -19.04
C SER A 222 0.37 -11.06 -20.48
N PRO A 223 -0.39 -12.15 -20.72
CA PRO A 223 -0.67 -12.64 -22.07
C PRO A 223 -1.37 -11.62 -22.98
N HIS A 224 -2.01 -10.60 -22.41
CA HIS A 224 -2.66 -9.50 -23.14
C HIS A 224 -1.68 -8.79 -24.09
N TRP A 225 -0.40 -8.70 -23.74
CA TRP A 225 0.59 -8.02 -24.55
C TRP A 225 0.89 -8.71 -25.88
N LYS A 226 0.70 -10.04 -25.98
CA LYS A 226 1.05 -10.82 -27.19
C LYS A 226 0.40 -10.26 -28.45
N ALA A 227 -0.89 -9.94 -28.38
CA ALA A 227 -1.63 -9.41 -29.53
C ALA A 227 -1.09 -8.05 -30.00
N PHE A 228 -0.74 -7.18 -29.05
CA PHE A 228 -0.18 -5.86 -29.33
C PHE A 228 1.25 -5.94 -29.90
N LEU A 229 2.06 -6.84 -29.33
CA LEU A 229 3.46 -7.04 -29.71
C LEU A 229 3.64 -7.75 -31.06
N ALA A 230 2.67 -8.57 -31.48
CA ALA A 230 2.74 -9.34 -32.72
C ALA A 230 2.97 -8.48 -33.98
N ASN A 231 2.45 -7.25 -34.02
CA ASN A 231 2.62 -6.36 -35.15
C ASN A 231 4.08 -5.88 -35.33
N LEU A 232 4.87 -5.83 -34.26
CA LEU A 232 6.28 -5.40 -34.32
C LEU A 232 7.13 -6.36 -35.16
N LYS A 233 6.75 -7.64 -35.21
CA LYS A 233 7.43 -8.69 -35.98
C LYS A 233 7.42 -8.47 -37.50
N LYS A 234 6.54 -7.56 -37.98
CA LYS A 234 6.43 -7.20 -39.41
C LYS A 234 7.47 -6.16 -39.85
N ALA A 235 8.19 -5.53 -38.93
CA ALA A 235 9.21 -4.55 -39.27
C ALA A 235 10.40 -5.21 -39.99
N SER A 236 10.97 -4.53 -40.99
CA SER A 236 12.02 -5.09 -41.85
C SER A 236 13.33 -5.39 -41.12
N ASP A 237 13.68 -4.61 -40.10
CA ASP A 237 14.89 -4.78 -39.28
C ASP A 237 14.69 -5.68 -38.05
N TYR A 238 13.45 -6.12 -37.78
CA TYR A 238 13.11 -6.91 -36.59
C TYR A 238 13.97 -8.18 -36.46
N LYS A 239 13.99 -9.03 -37.50
CA LYS A 239 14.75 -10.29 -37.49
C LYS A 239 16.24 -10.08 -37.30
N THR A 240 16.80 -9.01 -37.86
CA THR A 240 18.22 -8.67 -37.73
C THR A 240 18.52 -8.20 -36.31
N PHE A 241 17.65 -7.37 -35.74
CA PHE A 241 17.81 -6.87 -34.38
C PHE A 241 17.72 -7.99 -33.34
N VAL A 242 16.71 -8.86 -33.43
CA VAL A 242 16.48 -9.92 -32.46
C VAL A 242 17.66 -10.90 -32.35
N ARG A 243 18.39 -11.12 -33.44
CA ARG A 243 19.64 -11.92 -33.43
C ARG A 243 20.75 -11.30 -32.58
N SER A 244 20.70 -9.99 -32.30
CA SER A 244 21.67 -9.31 -31.43
C SER A 244 21.36 -9.42 -29.95
N ILE A 245 20.19 -9.94 -29.57
CA ILE A 245 19.82 -10.18 -28.18
C ILE A 245 20.60 -11.42 -27.68
N PRO A 246 21.31 -11.35 -26.54
CA PRO A 246 22.03 -12.49 -25.97
C PRO A 246 21.10 -13.65 -25.61
N GLU A 247 21.63 -14.87 -25.71
CA GLU A 247 20.88 -16.08 -25.38
C GLU A 247 20.60 -16.17 -23.87
N GLU A 248 21.54 -15.76 -23.04
CA GLU A 248 21.44 -15.76 -21.58
C GLU A 248 20.25 -14.90 -21.11
N ALA A 249 20.09 -13.71 -21.70
CA ALA A 249 18.98 -12.82 -21.38
C ALA A 249 17.63 -13.40 -21.85
N ARG A 250 17.59 -14.01 -23.04
CA ARG A 250 16.39 -14.72 -23.55
C ARG A 250 16.00 -15.88 -22.63
N ASN A 251 16.96 -16.72 -22.27
CA ASN A 251 16.75 -17.87 -21.38
C ASN A 251 16.30 -17.43 -20.00
N ARG A 252 16.89 -16.37 -19.44
CA ARG A 252 16.48 -15.84 -18.13
C ARG A 252 15.04 -15.31 -18.14
N PHE A 253 14.64 -14.59 -19.20
CA PHE A 253 13.24 -14.18 -19.34
C PHE A 253 12.31 -15.39 -19.44
N ALA A 254 12.66 -16.39 -20.27
CA ALA A 254 11.86 -17.60 -20.43
C ALA A 254 11.66 -18.37 -19.11
N ILE A 255 12.68 -18.42 -18.25
CA ILE A 255 12.60 -19.03 -16.91
C ILE A 255 11.59 -18.27 -16.04
N GLY A 256 11.69 -16.94 -15.98
CA GLY A 256 10.78 -16.10 -15.18
C GLY A 256 9.33 -16.09 -15.68
N ALA A 257 9.14 -16.40 -16.97
CA ALA A 257 7.83 -16.45 -17.62
C ALA A 257 7.24 -17.87 -17.72
N SER A 258 7.95 -18.88 -17.19
CA SER A 258 7.65 -20.32 -17.38
C SER A 258 6.31 -20.77 -16.79
N THR A 259 5.74 -20.00 -15.86
CA THR A 259 4.41 -20.24 -15.30
C THR A 259 3.30 -19.88 -16.28
N MET A 260 3.53 -18.92 -17.18
CA MET A 260 2.52 -18.38 -18.10
C MET A 260 2.70 -18.87 -19.54
N PHE A 261 3.93 -19.14 -19.96
CA PHE A 261 4.25 -19.45 -21.36
C PHE A 261 5.23 -20.61 -21.46
N SER A 262 5.22 -21.29 -22.62
CA SER A 262 6.35 -22.13 -23.00
C SER A 262 7.59 -21.25 -23.23
N ALA A 263 8.80 -21.80 -23.06
CA ALA A 263 10.03 -21.03 -23.21
C ALA A 263 10.12 -20.34 -24.58
N GLN A 264 9.73 -21.04 -25.66
CA GLN A 264 9.73 -20.49 -27.01
C GLN A 264 8.76 -19.30 -27.13
N ASP A 265 7.54 -19.46 -26.61
CA ASP A 265 6.51 -18.43 -26.69
C ASP A 265 6.86 -17.19 -25.87
N ALA A 266 7.45 -17.38 -24.68
CA ALA A 266 7.98 -16.29 -23.86
C ALA A 266 9.05 -15.47 -24.61
N MET A 267 9.97 -16.15 -25.30
CA MET A 267 11.02 -15.48 -26.06
C MET A 267 10.47 -14.76 -27.29
N GLU A 268 9.82 -15.50 -28.20
CA GLU A 268 9.46 -15.01 -29.53
C GLU A 268 8.28 -14.03 -29.57
N ASN A 269 7.36 -14.16 -28.62
CA ASN A 269 6.09 -13.43 -28.65
C ASN A 269 5.94 -12.40 -27.52
N MET A 270 6.83 -12.43 -26.52
CA MET A 270 6.89 -11.43 -25.45
C MET A 270 8.22 -10.67 -25.45
N TYR A 271 9.32 -11.36 -25.12
CA TYR A 271 10.59 -10.72 -24.83
C TYR A 271 11.24 -10.03 -26.04
N GLU A 272 11.37 -10.73 -27.16
CA GLU A 272 12.02 -10.19 -28.37
C GLU A 272 11.30 -8.94 -28.91
N PRO A 273 9.94 -8.93 -29.05
CA PRO A 273 9.20 -7.70 -29.35
C PRO A 273 9.38 -6.57 -28.33
N MET A 274 9.45 -6.88 -27.03
CA MET A 274 9.65 -5.87 -25.98
C MET A 274 11.02 -5.21 -26.09
N ILE A 275 12.10 -5.98 -26.23
CA ILE A 275 13.44 -5.42 -26.42
C ILE A 275 13.54 -4.62 -27.73
N TYR A 276 12.91 -5.10 -28.80
CA TYR A 276 12.83 -4.33 -30.05
C TYR A 276 12.12 -2.99 -29.84
N LEU A 277 10.99 -2.99 -29.15
CA LEU A 277 10.23 -1.78 -28.84
C LEU A 277 11.05 -0.80 -27.99
N ALA A 278 11.74 -1.29 -26.96
CA ALA A 278 12.63 -0.50 -26.11
C ALA A 278 13.73 0.20 -26.93
N ALA A 279 14.34 -0.48 -27.90
CA ALA A 279 15.33 0.10 -28.79
C ALA A 279 14.74 1.16 -29.76
N GLN A 280 13.49 1.01 -30.18
CA GLN A 280 12.83 1.98 -31.08
C GLN A 280 12.40 3.27 -30.38
N ILE A 281 11.99 3.20 -29.10
CA ILE A 281 11.63 4.38 -28.30
C ILE A 281 12.76 5.42 -28.35
N HIS A 282 14.01 4.96 -28.35
CA HIS A 282 15.21 5.79 -28.37
C HIS A 282 15.55 6.43 -29.73
N ARG A 283 15.34 5.71 -30.84
CA ARG A 283 15.63 6.22 -32.21
C ARG A 283 14.73 7.40 -32.61
N SER A 284 13.63 7.62 -31.89
CA SER A 284 12.62 8.62 -32.22
C SER A 284 12.97 10.06 -31.79
N GLY A 285 14.04 10.27 -31.03
CA GLY A 285 14.57 11.61 -30.71
C GLY A 285 15.26 12.30 -31.90
N GLN A 286 15.60 11.56 -32.96
CA GLN A 286 16.13 12.11 -34.22
C GLN A 286 15.31 11.54 -35.39
N SER A 287 14.45 12.37 -35.98
CA SER A 287 13.90 12.21 -37.32
C SER A 287 13.38 10.79 -37.67
N SER A 288 12.24 10.40 -37.10
CA SER A 288 11.35 9.45 -37.74
C SER A 288 9.90 9.81 -37.41
N GLU A 289 9.02 9.65 -38.40
CA GLU A 289 7.60 10.05 -38.41
C GLU A 289 6.70 9.27 -37.43
N ILE A 290 7.23 8.83 -36.29
CA ILE A 290 6.51 8.01 -35.31
C ILE A 290 5.82 8.89 -34.24
N TYR A 291 6.31 10.09 -33.95
CA TYR A 291 5.74 10.94 -32.88
C TYR A 291 5.54 12.43 -33.23
N SER A 292 5.59 12.81 -34.52
CA SER A 292 5.33 14.21 -34.91
C SER A 292 3.85 14.60 -34.76
N ARG A 293 3.64 15.73 -34.09
CA ARG A 293 2.39 16.31 -33.55
C ARG A 293 1.39 16.84 -34.60
N LYS A 294 1.53 16.47 -35.88
CA LYS A 294 0.67 16.96 -36.97
C LYS A 294 0.06 15.80 -37.77
N SER A 295 -1.07 15.29 -37.31
CA SER A 295 -2.15 14.83 -38.20
C SER A 295 -3.41 14.69 -37.37
N THR A 296 -4.19 15.76 -37.36
CA THR A 296 -5.64 15.68 -37.20
C THR A 296 -6.23 14.86 -38.34
N VAL A 297 -7.41 14.29 -38.08
CA VAL A 297 -8.37 13.72 -39.05
C VAL A 297 -8.13 12.27 -39.48
N LEU A 298 -8.98 11.42 -38.90
CA LEU A 298 -9.50 10.20 -39.49
C LEU A 298 -10.38 10.60 -40.69
N GLU A 299 -9.92 10.41 -41.92
CA GLU A 299 -10.82 10.37 -43.09
C GLU A 299 -10.40 9.25 -44.03
N SER A 300 -11.40 8.42 -44.35
CA SER A 300 -11.67 7.66 -45.56
C SER A 300 -10.55 6.83 -46.24
N ILE A 301 -10.94 5.60 -46.55
CA ILE A 301 -10.27 4.64 -47.42
C ILE A 301 -9.85 5.31 -48.74
N THR A 302 -8.58 5.19 -49.14
CA THR A 302 -8.21 4.96 -50.55
C THR A 302 -6.80 4.40 -50.70
N TYR A 303 -6.65 3.59 -51.74
CA TYR A 303 -5.51 2.77 -52.12
C TYR A 303 -4.22 3.55 -52.42
N ALA A 304 -3.10 2.89 -52.10
CA ALA A 304 -1.79 2.91 -52.77
C ALA A 304 -1.01 4.23 -52.93
N ALA A 305 0.02 4.39 -52.09
CA ALA A 305 1.36 4.86 -52.52
C ALA A 305 2.43 4.53 -51.46
N THR A 306 3.08 3.38 -51.62
CA THR A 306 4.52 3.14 -51.41
C THR A 306 5.33 4.12 -50.54
N ARG A 307 5.16 4.01 -49.21
CA ARG A 307 6.25 4.08 -48.20
C ARG A 307 5.71 3.39 -46.95
N SER A 308 6.25 2.23 -46.62
CA SER A 308 5.85 1.44 -45.45
C SER A 308 6.13 2.21 -44.14
N LYS A 309 5.20 3.08 -43.73
CA LYS A 309 5.16 3.68 -42.39
C LYS A 309 4.88 2.55 -41.39
N ALA A 310 5.90 2.13 -40.63
CA ALA A 310 5.72 1.20 -39.52
C ALA A 310 4.62 1.74 -38.59
N ALA A 311 3.60 0.92 -38.31
CA ALA A 311 2.52 1.29 -37.42
C ALA A 311 3.07 1.60 -36.01
N ARG A 312 2.62 2.72 -35.43
CA ARG A 312 3.07 3.25 -34.13
C ARG A 312 2.58 2.32 -33.01
N PHE A 313 3.46 1.87 -32.11
CA PHE A 313 3.04 1.09 -30.94
C PHE A 313 2.46 2.02 -29.87
N GLY A 314 1.30 1.64 -29.34
CA GLY A 314 0.62 2.37 -28.29
C GLY A 314 -0.64 1.66 -27.86
N VAL A 315 -0.82 1.47 -26.56
CA VAL A 315 -1.97 0.76 -25.99
C VAL A 315 -2.68 1.68 -25.00
N GLU A 316 -3.99 1.81 -25.11
CA GLU A 316 -4.79 2.52 -24.11
C GLU A 316 -5.20 1.49 -23.05
N ASP A 317 -4.26 1.31 -22.14
CA ASP A 317 -4.18 0.18 -21.23
C ASP A 317 -4.96 0.42 -19.94
N VAL A 318 -5.76 -0.56 -19.49
CA VAL A 318 -6.61 -0.41 -18.31
C VAL A 318 -5.78 -0.24 -17.03
N GLU A 319 -4.71 -1.02 -16.87
CA GLU A 319 -3.84 -0.95 -15.69
C GLU A 319 -3.11 0.38 -15.66
N PHE A 320 -2.43 0.75 -16.74
CA PHE A 320 -1.68 2.00 -16.80
C PHE A 320 -2.56 3.21 -16.50
N ASN A 321 -3.72 3.33 -17.17
CA ASN A 321 -4.62 4.47 -16.96
C ASN A 321 -5.20 4.50 -15.54
N SER A 322 -5.48 3.34 -14.95
CA SER A 322 -5.94 3.25 -13.55
C SER A 322 -4.86 3.72 -12.56
N LEU A 323 -3.60 3.31 -12.77
CA LEU A 323 -2.48 3.74 -11.92
C LEU A 323 -2.22 5.25 -12.06
N VAL A 324 -2.25 5.79 -13.29
CA VAL A 324 -2.15 7.25 -13.52
C VAL A 324 -3.27 8.01 -12.82
N LEU A 325 -4.52 7.55 -12.96
CA LEU A 325 -5.67 8.18 -12.33
C LEU A 325 -5.51 8.15 -10.80
N ARG A 326 -5.17 7.00 -10.23
CA ARG A 326 -4.97 6.85 -8.79
C ARG A 326 -3.87 7.79 -8.28
N SER A 327 -2.74 7.83 -8.97
CA SER A 327 -1.63 8.72 -8.62
C SER A 327 -1.98 10.20 -8.79
N SER A 328 -2.84 10.55 -9.76
CA SER A 328 -3.34 11.91 -9.94
C SER A 328 -4.26 12.33 -8.79
N LEU A 329 -5.14 11.44 -8.35
CA LEU A 329 -6.00 11.65 -7.18
C LEU A 329 -5.19 11.78 -5.89
N GLY A 330 -4.13 10.98 -5.73
CA GLY A 330 -3.16 11.13 -4.64
C GLY A 330 -2.52 12.52 -4.63
N LEU A 331 -2.03 12.98 -5.79
CA LEU A 331 -1.44 14.32 -5.93
C LEU A 331 -2.45 15.46 -5.65
N ILE A 332 -3.71 15.29 -6.06
CA ILE A 332 -4.78 16.26 -5.75
C ILE A 332 -5.00 16.36 -4.24
N ASN A 333 -5.00 15.23 -3.53
CA ASN A 333 -5.15 15.22 -2.06
C ASN A 333 -3.96 15.89 -1.38
N ILE A 334 -2.74 15.59 -1.83
CA ILE A 334 -1.52 16.27 -1.38
C ILE A 334 -1.65 17.79 -1.55
N GLY A 335 -2.04 18.24 -2.75
CA GLY A 335 -2.22 19.67 -3.02
C GLY A 335 -3.25 20.34 -2.13
N ARG A 336 -4.35 19.66 -1.76
CA ARG A 336 -5.34 20.19 -0.79
C ARG A 336 -4.74 20.40 0.60
N VAL A 337 -4.04 19.40 1.12
CA VAL A 337 -3.33 19.50 2.41
C VAL A 337 -2.34 20.67 2.39
N LEU A 338 -1.60 20.83 1.29
CA LEU A 338 -0.64 21.93 1.15
C LEU A 338 -1.31 23.31 1.04
N VAL A 339 -2.52 23.41 0.48
CA VAL A 339 -3.28 24.68 0.49
C VAL A 339 -3.65 25.09 1.91
N GLU A 340 -4.06 24.13 2.75
CA GLU A 340 -4.44 24.36 4.15
C GLU A 340 -3.24 24.66 5.04
N HIS A 341 -2.13 23.95 4.83
CA HIS A 341 -0.93 24.02 5.65
C HIS A 341 0.27 24.70 4.98
N SER A 342 0.05 25.58 4.00
CA SER A 342 1.11 26.22 3.21
C SER A 342 2.12 27.00 4.07
N SER A 343 1.72 27.45 5.26
CA SER A 343 2.58 28.17 6.22
C SER A 343 3.70 27.30 6.80
N VAL A 344 3.56 25.97 6.78
CA VAL A 344 4.57 25.02 7.25
C VAL A 344 5.69 24.85 6.21
N CYS A 345 5.36 24.97 4.92
CA CYS A 345 6.30 24.76 3.83
C CYS A 345 7.24 25.96 3.64
N LYS A 346 8.47 25.88 4.16
CA LYS A 346 9.49 26.92 3.94
C LYS A 346 10.11 26.89 2.54
N GLU A 347 10.14 25.72 1.92
CA GLU A 347 10.85 25.46 0.65
C GLU A 347 9.92 25.42 -0.57
N LEU A 348 8.60 25.42 -0.35
CA LEU A 348 7.65 25.42 -1.44
C LEU A 348 7.58 26.80 -2.06
N THR A 349 7.94 26.90 -3.33
CA THR A 349 7.98 28.17 -4.07
C THR A 349 6.61 28.69 -4.50
N LEU A 350 5.58 27.83 -4.44
CA LEU A 350 4.22 28.16 -4.85
C LEU A 350 3.47 28.93 -3.77
N THR A 351 2.81 30.01 -4.18
CA THR A 351 1.81 30.70 -3.36
C THR A 351 0.54 29.85 -3.20
N ARG A 352 -0.26 30.15 -2.17
CA ARG A 352 -1.57 29.48 -1.95
C ARG A 352 -2.50 29.57 -3.18
N ASN A 353 -2.49 30.71 -3.89
CA ASN A 353 -3.31 30.90 -5.09
C ASN A 353 -2.82 30.04 -6.27
N GLU A 354 -1.50 29.90 -6.44
CA GLU A 354 -0.92 29.01 -7.45
C GLU A 354 -1.23 27.54 -7.15
N LEU A 355 -1.10 27.11 -5.89
CA LEU A 355 -1.51 25.77 -5.46
C LEU A 355 -2.98 25.48 -5.75
N LEU A 356 -3.87 26.43 -5.45
CA LEU A 356 -5.30 26.28 -5.76
C LEU A 356 -5.56 26.12 -7.26
N ASN A 357 -4.84 26.88 -8.09
CA ASN A 357 -4.92 26.77 -9.55
C ASN A 357 -4.37 25.42 -10.04
N ASP A 358 -3.23 24.98 -9.53
CA ASP A 358 -2.63 23.69 -9.84
C ASP A 358 -3.59 22.54 -9.48
N VAL A 359 -4.18 22.56 -8.28
CA VAL A 359 -5.17 21.57 -7.84
C VAL A 359 -6.39 21.56 -8.75
N LYS A 360 -6.84 22.72 -9.22
CA LYS A 360 -7.97 22.83 -10.17
C LYS A 360 -7.62 22.24 -11.54
N GLU A 361 -6.42 22.51 -12.06
CA GLU A 361 -5.94 21.93 -13.32
C GLU A 361 -5.81 20.41 -13.21
N LEU A 362 -5.15 19.92 -12.16
CA LEU A 362 -5.00 18.49 -11.87
C LEU A 362 -6.35 17.79 -11.74
N ARG A 363 -7.31 18.40 -11.03
CA ARG A 363 -8.68 17.85 -10.93
C ARG A 363 -9.34 17.75 -12.29
N THR A 364 -9.21 18.76 -13.14
CA THR A 364 -9.77 18.74 -14.51
C THR A 364 -9.14 17.63 -15.35
N MET A 365 -7.83 17.44 -15.25
CA MET A 365 -7.13 16.35 -15.95
C MET A 365 -7.55 14.96 -15.44
N ALA A 366 -7.62 14.78 -14.12
CA ALA A 366 -8.01 13.52 -13.48
C ALA A 366 -9.46 13.15 -13.80
N SER A 367 -10.42 14.08 -13.68
CA SER A 367 -11.83 13.84 -14.03
C SER A 367 -11.99 13.47 -15.51
N GLY A 368 -11.29 14.15 -16.42
CA GLY A 368 -11.33 13.79 -17.84
C GLY A 368 -10.71 12.41 -18.14
N LEU A 369 -9.74 11.95 -17.35
CA LEU A 369 -9.19 10.60 -17.45
C LEU A 369 -10.15 9.56 -16.85
N GLU A 370 -10.77 9.87 -15.72
CA GLU A 370 -11.79 9.04 -15.06
C GLU A 370 -12.98 8.78 -15.98
N GLU A 371 -13.53 9.83 -16.60
CA GLU A 371 -14.63 9.72 -17.58
C GLU A 371 -14.23 8.88 -18.79
N ALA A 372 -12.98 9.01 -19.26
CA ALA A 372 -12.47 8.24 -20.39
C ALA A 372 -12.21 6.77 -20.05
N LEU A 373 -11.81 6.48 -18.81
CA LEU A 373 -11.52 5.14 -18.30
C LEU A 373 -12.80 4.37 -17.94
N ILE A 374 -13.66 4.97 -17.13
CA ILE A 374 -14.87 4.33 -16.59
C ILE A 374 -16.03 4.40 -17.58
N GLY A 375 -16.07 5.47 -18.37
CA GLY A 375 -17.23 5.82 -19.18
C GLY A 375 -18.25 6.65 -18.39
N THR A 376 -19.07 7.36 -19.15
CA THR A 376 -20.22 8.15 -18.69
C THR A 376 -21.52 7.55 -19.24
N ASN A 377 -22.65 8.23 -19.06
CA ASN A 377 -23.91 7.82 -19.71
C ASN A 377 -23.83 7.85 -21.25
N THR A 378 -22.89 8.60 -21.83
CA THR A 378 -22.72 8.76 -23.28
C THR A 378 -21.50 8.04 -23.84
N THR A 379 -20.53 7.70 -23.00
CA THR A 379 -19.29 7.03 -23.40
C THR A 379 -19.11 5.73 -22.61
N GLN A 380 -18.78 4.64 -23.28
CA GLN A 380 -18.57 3.35 -22.61
C GLN A 380 -17.21 3.27 -21.88
N GLY A 381 -16.27 4.18 -22.17
CA GLY A 381 -14.90 4.10 -21.65
C GLY A 381 -14.21 2.79 -22.01
N LEU A 382 -13.52 2.18 -21.04
CA LEU A 382 -12.92 0.84 -21.15
C LEU A 382 -13.82 -0.28 -20.58
N TRP A 383 -15.06 0.04 -20.18
CA TRP A 383 -16.00 -0.94 -19.64
C TRP A 383 -16.59 -1.81 -20.75
N ASN A 384 -16.43 -3.13 -20.71
CA ASN A 384 -17.09 -4.02 -21.66
C ASN A 384 -18.44 -4.51 -21.11
N THR A 385 -19.55 -3.99 -21.66
CA THR A 385 -20.92 -4.32 -21.24
C THR A 385 -21.34 -5.76 -21.54
N SER A 386 -20.65 -6.47 -22.44
CA SER A 386 -20.99 -7.87 -22.76
C SER A 386 -20.52 -8.83 -21.68
N VAL A 387 -19.39 -8.52 -21.03
CA VAL A 387 -18.82 -9.32 -19.94
C VAL A 387 -19.02 -8.67 -18.57
N ASP A 388 -19.38 -7.38 -18.54
CA ASP A 388 -19.38 -6.48 -17.40
C ASP A 388 -18.02 -6.39 -16.67
N PHE A 389 -16.97 -6.14 -17.45
CA PHE A 389 -15.60 -6.09 -16.94
C PHE A 389 -14.76 -5.11 -17.76
N PHE A 390 -13.74 -4.50 -17.15
CA PHE A 390 -12.86 -3.59 -17.87
C PHE A 390 -11.81 -4.34 -18.70
N ALA A 391 -11.50 -3.79 -19.88
CA ALA A 391 -10.50 -4.34 -20.79
C ALA A 391 -9.73 -3.23 -21.53
N ASP A 392 -8.54 -3.55 -22.02
CA ASP A 392 -7.72 -2.61 -22.79
C ASP A 392 -8.47 -2.15 -24.06
N SER A 393 -8.29 -0.88 -24.43
CA SER A 393 -8.89 -0.36 -25.66
C SER A 393 -8.17 -0.98 -26.87
N SER A 394 -8.82 -1.92 -27.57
CA SER A 394 -8.53 -2.17 -28.99
C SER A 394 -9.53 -3.08 -29.70
N ARG A 395 -9.58 -2.93 -31.03
CA ARG A 395 -10.11 -3.92 -31.97
C ARG A 395 -9.22 -5.17 -32.12
N MET A 396 -8.00 -5.14 -31.57
CA MET A 396 -6.97 -6.19 -31.71
C MET A 396 -6.95 -7.17 -30.54
N SER A 397 -7.55 -6.78 -29.40
CA SER A 397 -7.62 -7.54 -28.16
C SER A 397 -9.08 -7.91 -27.89
N LEU A 398 -9.61 -8.82 -28.70
CA LEU A 398 -10.53 -9.81 -28.17
C LEU A 398 -9.67 -10.95 -27.60
N THR A 399 -8.81 -10.65 -26.62
CA THR A 399 -8.20 -11.73 -25.85
C THR A 399 -9.33 -12.34 -25.04
N THR A 400 -9.63 -13.62 -25.28
CA THR A 400 -10.62 -14.40 -24.52
C THR A 400 -10.24 -14.55 -23.05
N THR A 401 -9.02 -14.16 -22.68
CA THR A 401 -8.48 -14.24 -21.33
C THR A 401 -8.70 -12.94 -20.58
N HIS A 402 -9.50 -12.97 -19.53
CA HIS A 402 -9.64 -11.86 -18.58
C HIS A 402 -8.55 -11.95 -17.50
N SER A 403 -8.13 -10.82 -16.93
CA SER A 403 -7.19 -10.78 -15.80
C SER A 403 -7.59 -9.76 -14.75
N LEU A 404 -6.99 -9.84 -13.56
CA LEU A 404 -7.19 -8.87 -12.48
C LEU A 404 -6.80 -7.43 -12.86
N ARG A 405 -6.12 -7.22 -13.99
CA ARG A 405 -5.88 -5.89 -14.59
C ARG A 405 -7.18 -5.11 -14.78
N GLY A 406 -8.26 -5.78 -15.19
CA GLY A 406 -9.57 -5.16 -15.36
C GLY A 406 -10.28 -4.81 -14.05
N PHE A 407 -9.74 -5.18 -12.89
CA PHE A 407 -10.24 -4.72 -11.59
C PHE A 407 -9.63 -3.37 -11.15
N LEU A 408 -8.49 -2.98 -11.72
CA LEU A 408 -7.76 -1.77 -11.28
C LEU A 408 -8.54 -0.44 -11.35
N PRO A 409 -9.57 -0.26 -12.21
CA PRO A 409 -10.41 0.93 -12.11
C PRO A 409 -11.10 1.06 -10.73
N ALA A 410 -11.50 -0.05 -10.12
CA ALA A 410 -12.03 -0.07 -8.74
C ALA A 410 -10.96 0.21 -7.68
N TYR A 411 -9.69 -0.09 -7.96
CA TYR A 411 -8.58 0.34 -7.12
C TYR A 411 -8.37 1.87 -7.21
N ALA A 412 -8.53 2.45 -8.40
CA ALA A 412 -8.27 3.87 -8.64
C ALA A 412 -9.30 4.78 -7.97
N VAL A 413 -10.59 4.46 -8.11
CA VAL A 413 -11.72 5.28 -7.68
C VAL A 413 -12.91 4.41 -7.25
N GLU A 414 -13.84 5.00 -6.49
CA GLU A 414 -15.14 4.35 -6.18
C GLU A 414 -15.99 4.33 -7.46
N LEU A 415 -16.43 3.15 -7.86
CA LEU A 415 -17.28 2.97 -9.03
C LEU A 415 -18.75 3.28 -8.71
N ASP A 416 -19.52 3.64 -9.74
CA ASP A 416 -20.96 3.75 -9.62
C ASP A 416 -21.60 2.41 -9.22
N ASP A 417 -22.77 2.46 -8.56
CA ASP A 417 -23.39 1.27 -7.97
C ASP A 417 -23.64 0.14 -8.99
N ASP A 418 -24.00 0.46 -10.24
CA ASP A 418 -24.24 -0.54 -11.27
C ASP A 418 -22.95 -1.23 -11.69
N LYS A 419 -21.92 -0.47 -12.11
CA LYS A 419 -20.61 -1.06 -12.47
C LYS A 419 -19.95 -1.77 -11.29
N LYS A 420 -20.06 -1.22 -10.08
CA LYS A 420 -19.55 -1.81 -8.85
C LYS A 420 -20.15 -3.18 -8.60
N MET A 421 -21.48 -3.30 -8.62
CA MET A 421 -22.16 -4.58 -8.37
C MET A 421 -21.90 -5.58 -9.50
N ARG A 422 -21.87 -5.13 -10.75
CA ARG A 422 -21.56 -5.98 -11.89
C ARG A 422 -20.11 -6.47 -11.88
N LEU A 423 -19.15 -5.63 -11.53
CA LEU A 423 -17.76 -6.03 -11.37
C LEU A 423 -17.64 -7.06 -10.23
N MET A 424 -18.37 -6.85 -9.14
CA MET A 424 -18.36 -7.72 -7.97
C MET A 424 -18.93 -9.11 -8.25
N LYS A 425 -19.83 -9.24 -9.23
CA LYS A 425 -20.40 -10.54 -9.61
C LYS A 425 -19.29 -11.56 -9.86
N HIS A 426 -18.18 -11.18 -10.49
CA HIS A 426 -17.06 -12.08 -10.82
C HIS A 426 -16.31 -12.62 -9.60
N PHE A 427 -16.49 -12.00 -8.43
CA PHE A 427 -15.88 -12.40 -7.16
C PHE A 427 -16.85 -13.21 -6.29
N LEU A 428 -18.14 -13.20 -6.63
CA LEU A 428 -19.22 -13.91 -5.94
C LEU A 428 -19.87 -15.00 -6.81
N SER A 429 -19.38 -15.22 -8.03
CA SER A 429 -20.06 -16.10 -8.99
C SER A 429 -19.89 -17.58 -8.66
N GLU A 430 -20.85 -18.38 -9.10
CA GLU A 430 -20.82 -19.84 -8.97
C GLU A 430 -19.64 -20.47 -9.75
N PRO A 431 -19.09 -21.60 -9.29
CA PRO A 431 -18.07 -22.35 -10.00
C PRO A 431 -18.47 -22.64 -11.46
N GLY A 432 -17.58 -22.34 -12.41
CA GLY A 432 -17.80 -22.57 -13.86
C GLY A 432 -18.27 -21.35 -14.66
N SER A 433 -18.47 -20.21 -14.00
CA SER A 433 -18.70 -18.91 -14.62
C SER A 433 -17.41 -18.06 -14.66
N PHE A 434 -17.43 -16.90 -15.32
CA PHE A 434 -16.29 -15.98 -15.32
C PHE A 434 -16.03 -15.48 -13.88
N SER A 435 -14.99 -16.05 -13.26
CA SER A 435 -14.57 -15.74 -11.90
C SER A 435 -13.05 -15.72 -11.76
N PHE A 436 -12.56 -15.13 -10.68
CA PHE A 436 -11.17 -15.17 -10.23
C PHE A 436 -10.99 -16.03 -8.96
N PHE A 437 -12.06 -16.69 -8.49
CA PHE A 437 -12.14 -17.35 -7.18
C PHE A 437 -12.35 -18.87 -7.31
N CYS A 438 -11.67 -19.51 -8.26
CA CYS A 438 -11.80 -20.95 -8.51
C CYS A 438 -10.76 -21.84 -7.83
N ALA A 439 -9.81 -21.26 -7.10
CA ALA A 439 -8.71 -21.99 -6.46
C ALA A 439 -8.78 -21.87 -4.93
N GLN A 440 -8.00 -22.70 -4.22
CA GLN A 440 -7.95 -22.69 -2.75
C GLN A 440 -7.55 -21.32 -2.18
N PHE A 441 -6.62 -20.64 -2.86
CA PHE A 441 -6.09 -19.33 -2.49
C PHE A 441 -6.43 -18.30 -3.57
N PRO A 442 -7.63 -17.70 -3.53
CA PRO A 442 -7.98 -16.61 -4.43
C PRO A 442 -7.24 -15.30 -4.07
N ALA A 443 -7.09 -14.35 -4.99
CA ALA A 443 -7.58 -14.39 -6.38
C ALA A 443 -6.52 -14.96 -7.35
N VAL A 444 -6.95 -15.72 -8.36
CA VAL A 444 -6.08 -16.07 -9.50
C VAL A 444 -5.89 -14.84 -10.41
N PHE A 445 -4.69 -14.65 -10.98
CA PHE A 445 -4.42 -13.49 -11.83
C PHE A 445 -5.20 -13.50 -13.15
N LEU A 446 -5.23 -14.66 -13.82
CA LEU A 446 -6.05 -14.90 -15.01
C LEU A 446 -7.37 -15.50 -14.58
N ALA A 447 -8.47 -15.07 -15.20
CA ALA A 447 -9.79 -15.59 -14.92
C ALA A 447 -9.85 -17.10 -15.17
N CYS A 448 -10.61 -17.78 -14.31
CA CYS A 448 -10.79 -19.21 -14.34
C CYS A 448 -11.45 -19.63 -15.66
N SER A 449 -10.82 -20.55 -16.38
CA SER A 449 -11.37 -21.06 -17.64
C SER A 449 -12.62 -21.88 -17.38
N ARG A 450 -13.70 -21.63 -18.14
CA ARG A 450 -14.82 -22.56 -18.28
C ARG A 450 -14.24 -23.83 -18.89
N GLY A 451 -14.34 -24.96 -18.19
CA GLY A 451 -13.72 -26.21 -18.61
C GLY A 451 -14.08 -26.59 -20.03
N ASP A 452 -13.23 -26.24 -20.98
CA ASP A 452 -13.25 -26.77 -22.34
C ASP A 452 -11.80 -26.89 -22.80
N SER A 453 -11.28 -28.09 -22.61
CA SER A 453 -10.15 -28.66 -23.33
C SER A 453 -10.48 -28.89 -24.81
N THR A 454 -11.12 -27.93 -25.47
CA THR A 454 -11.22 -27.92 -26.93
C THR A 454 -10.08 -27.05 -27.45
N LYS A 455 -9.05 -27.73 -27.95
CA LYS A 455 -8.05 -27.18 -28.85
C LYS A 455 -8.77 -26.44 -29.98
N ALA A 456 -9.00 -25.14 -29.83
CA ALA A 456 -9.34 -24.30 -30.96
C ALA A 456 -8.10 -24.31 -31.87
N ALA A 457 -8.25 -24.87 -33.06
CA ALA A 457 -7.17 -24.97 -34.04
C ALA A 457 -6.56 -23.57 -34.26
N GLY A 458 -5.33 -23.37 -33.77
CA GLY A 458 -4.61 -22.07 -33.76
C GLY A 458 -4.46 -21.40 -32.38
N SER A 459 -4.87 -22.05 -31.28
CA SER A 459 -4.94 -21.45 -29.95
C SER A 459 -3.59 -21.24 -29.26
N ILE A 460 -3.45 -20.03 -28.72
CA ILE A 460 -2.46 -19.51 -27.77
C ILE A 460 -1.98 -20.59 -26.78
N ASP A 461 -0.67 -20.88 -26.79
CA ASP A 461 0.02 -21.82 -25.89
C ASP A 461 0.28 -21.19 -24.49
N VAL A 462 -0.76 -20.55 -23.92
CA VAL A 462 -0.72 -20.02 -22.55
C VAL A 462 -0.98 -21.16 -21.60
N ARG A 463 -0.03 -21.41 -20.69
CA ARG A 463 -0.27 -22.32 -19.57
C ARG A 463 -1.30 -21.64 -18.67
N SER A 464 -2.48 -22.24 -18.53
CA SER A 464 -3.46 -21.86 -17.52
C SER A 464 -2.94 -22.30 -16.15
N ALA A 465 -1.86 -21.67 -15.68
CA ALA A 465 -1.43 -21.86 -14.32
C ALA A 465 -2.30 -20.96 -13.44
N ASP A 466 -3.19 -21.58 -12.66
CA ASP A 466 -3.92 -20.94 -11.56
C ASP A 466 -2.88 -20.33 -10.61
N THR A 467 -2.46 -19.10 -10.88
CA THR A 467 -1.34 -18.45 -10.22
C THR A 467 -1.83 -17.14 -9.63
N THR A 468 -1.53 -16.93 -8.36
CA THR A 468 -1.84 -15.70 -7.63
C THR A 468 -0.61 -14.82 -7.63
N TRP A 469 -0.77 -13.59 -8.10
CA TRP A 469 0.27 -12.56 -8.04
C TRP A 469 -0.05 -11.66 -6.86
N ILE A 470 0.80 -11.66 -5.84
CA ILE A 470 0.45 -11.05 -4.55
C ILE A 470 0.19 -9.54 -4.67
N LEU A 471 0.85 -8.85 -5.61
CA LEU A 471 0.62 -7.43 -5.85
C LEU A 471 -0.80 -7.16 -6.35
N TYR A 472 -1.39 -8.07 -7.13
CA TYR A 472 -2.77 -7.92 -7.56
C TYR A 472 -3.76 -8.24 -6.45
N ASN A 473 -3.41 -9.10 -5.48
CA ASN A 473 -4.20 -9.23 -4.26
C ASN A 473 -4.20 -7.92 -3.45
N TYR A 474 -3.08 -7.20 -3.39
CA TYR A 474 -3.04 -5.85 -2.80
C TYR A 474 -4.00 -4.89 -3.52
N PHE A 475 -3.94 -4.80 -4.86
CA PHE A 475 -4.86 -3.94 -5.62
C PHE A 475 -6.33 -4.34 -5.44
N VAL A 476 -6.63 -5.64 -5.43
CA VAL A 476 -7.99 -6.16 -5.22
C VAL A 476 -8.50 -5.82 -3.82
N GLN A 477 -7.70 -6.10 -2.78
CA GLN A 477 -8.03 -5.75 -1.39
C GLN A 477 -8.33 -4.26 -1.25
N ARG A 478 -7.45 -3.40 -1.77
CA ARG A 478 -7.60 -1.94 -1.69
C ARG A 478 -8.80 -1.43 -2.49
N GLY A 479 -9.07 -2.03 -3.66
CA GLY A 479 -10.25 -1.71 -4.45
C GLY A 479 -11.55 -2.11 -3.75
N PHE A 480 -11.59 -3.25 -3.05
CA PHE A 480 -12.73 -3.63 -2.22
C PHE A 480 -12.98 -2.67 -1.07
N VAL A 481 -11.92 -2.25 -0.35
CA VAL A 481 -12.06 -1.22 0.70
C VAL A 481 -12.63 0.08 0.11
N ARG A 482 -12.08 0.54 -1.02
CA ARG A 482 -12.52 1.77 -1.69
C ARG A 482 -13.97 1.72 -2.17
N ASN A 483 -14.43 0.54 -2.57
CA ASN A 483 -15.79 0.31 -3.05
C ASN A 483 -16.74 -0.21 -1.96
N LYS A 484 -16.41 -0.04 -0.67
CA LYS A 484 -17.27 -0.36 0.48
C LYS A 484 -17.63 -1.85 0.60
N PHE A 485 -16.69 -2.74 0.28
CA PHE A 485 -16.78 -4.19 0.52
C PHE A 485 -15.71 -4.68 1.52
N PRO A 486 -15.76 -4.24 2.78
CA PRO A 486 -14.73 -4.57 3.77
C PRO A 486 -14.58 -6.07 4.02
N GLY A 487 -15.68 -6.83 4.01
CA GLY A 487 -15.64 -8.29 4.19
C GLY A 487 -14.88 -9.03 3.08
N LEU A 488 -15.02 -8.59 1.82
CA LEU A 488 -14.25 -9.17 0.70
C LEU A 488 -12.79 -8.73 0.73
N ALA A 489 -12.51 -7.50 1.18
CA ALA A 489 -11.14 -7.05 1.40
C ALA A 489 -10.44 -7.90 2.47
N GLU A 490 -11.11 -8.15 3.59
CA GLU A 490 -10.60 -9.00 4.67
C GLU A 490 -10.43 -10.46 4.22
N TYR A 491 -11.36 -10.97 3.42
CA TYR A 491 -11.24 -12.30 2.81
C TYR A 491 -9.96 -12.42 1.96
N ILE A 492 -9.70 -11.46 1.05
CA ILE A 492 -8.47 -11.46 0.24
C ILE A 492 -7.22 -11.37 1.10
N ARG A 493 -7.22 -10.49 2.12
CA ARG A 493 -6.11 -10.38 3.08
C ARG A 493 -5.81 -11.72 3.75
N ASN A 494 -6.84 -12.34 4.33
CA ASN A 494 -6.70 -13.59 5.08
C ASN A 494 -6.30 -14.76 4.17
N LYS A 495 -6.87 -14.87 2.96
CA LYS A 495 -6.46 -15.89 2.00
C LYS A 495 -5.04 -15.71 1.48
N THR A 496 -4.59 -14.46 1.30
CA THR A 496 -3.20 -14.17 0.94
C THR A 496 -2.25 -14.57 2.05
N ARG A 497 -2.58 -14.22 3.31
CA ARG A 497 -1.83 -14.66 4.49
C ARG A 497 -1.74 -16.19 4.52
N ASP A 498 -2.87 -16.88 4.51
CA ASP A 498 -2.94 -18.34 4.63
C ASP A 498 -2.18 -19.06 3.51
N MET A 499 -2.20 -18.52 2.28
CA MET A 499 -1.43 -19.02 1.14
C MET A 499 0.07 -19.01 1.44
N ILE A 500 0.58 -17.86 1.91
CA ILE A 500 1.99 -17.69 2.23
C ILE A 500 2.35 -18.59 3.41
N CYS A 501 1.52 -18.66 4.45
CA CYS A 501 1.72 -19.57 5.59
C CYS A 501 1.81 -21.04 5.19
N LYS A 502 1.02 -21.47 4.20
CA LYS A 502 1.10 -22.83 3.69
C LYS A 502 2.40 -23.08 2.93
N ALA A 503 2.96 -22.06 2.27
CA ALA A 503 4.28 -22.15 1.65
C ALA A 503 5.41 -22.33 2.68
N THR A 504 5.23 -21.83 3.91
CA THR A 504 6.26 -21.85 4.96
C THR A 504 6.27 -23.11 5.80
N THR A 505 5.23 -23.94 5.71
CA THR A 505 5.10 -25.13 6.57
C THR A 505 5.99 -26.25 6.03
N PRO A 506 6.97 -26.76 6.80
CA PRO A 506 7.83 -27.83 6.31
C PRO A 506 7.02 -29.11 6.09
N THR A 507 6.81 -29.50 4.83
CA THR A 507 6.41 -30.87 4.48
C THR A 507 7.59 -31.80 4.68
N ARG A 508 7.84 -32.24 5.92
CA ARG A 508 8.57 -33.48 6.18
C ARG A 508 7.68 -34.39 7.04
N PRO A 509 7.21 -35.54 6.51
CA PRO A 509 6.68 -36.59 7.36
C PRO A 509 7.88 -37.21 8.10
N HIS A 510 8.12 -36.79 9.34
CA HIS A 510 9.09 -37.49 10.18
C HIS A 510 8.45 -38.82 10.60
N LEU A 511 8.88 -39.92 9.96
CA LEU A 511 8.77 -41.26 10.53
C LEU A 511 9.74 -41.31 11.73
N SER A 512 9.31 -40.86 12.91
CA SER A 512 10.09 -40.94 14.14
C SER A 512 9.63 -42.12 14.99
N TRP A 513 10.27 -43.27 14.78
CA TRP A 513 10.17 -44.43 15.67
C TRP A 513 11.21 -44.35 16.80
N PHE A 514 11.45 -43.17 17.39
CA PHE A 514 12.28 -43.02 18.60
C PHE A 514 11.81 -41.84 19.45
N PRO A 515 11.70 -42.00 20.78
CA PRO A 515 11.38 -40.91 21.67
C PRO A 515 12.66 -40.13 21.99
N ILE A 516 12.54 -38.80 22.02
CA ILE A 516 13.56 -37.81 22.43
C ILE A 516 14.46 -37.31 21.29
N SER A 517 14.00 -36.25 20.61
CA SER A 517 14.87 -35.21 20.04
C SER A 517 14.42 -33.85 20.60
N LEU A 518 15.25 -33.27 21.47
CA LEU A 518 15.16 -31.86 21.87
C LEU A 518 16.02 -31.05 20.89
N THR A 519 15.45 -30.76 19.72
CA THR A 519 15.94 -29.70 18.85
C THR A 519 14.80 -28.72 18.66
N MET A 520 14.98 -27.47 19.11
CA MET A 520 14.09 -26.37 18.75
C MET A 520 13.94 -26.39 17.22
N GLU A 521 12.76 -26.76 16.74
CA GLU A 521 12.38 -26.65 15.34
C GLU A 521 12.31 -25.17 15.00
N GLU A 522 13.43 -24.62 14.54
CA GLU A 522 13.47 -23.33 13.88
C GLU A 522 12.69 -23.50 12.58
N SER A 523 11.42 -23.06 12.60
CA SER A 523 10.56 -23.03 11.43
C SER A 523 11.31 -22.37 10.28
N ALA A 524 11.50 -23.08 9.16
CA ALA A 524 12.16 -22.52 7.99
C ALA A 524 11.51 -21.17 7.63
N PRO A 525 12.33 -20.13 7.35
CA PRO A 525 11.79 -18.81 7.02
C PRO A 525 10.87 -18.87 5.80
N ALA A 526 9.87 -17.99 5.81
CA ALA A 526 8.85 -17.92 4.79
C ALA A 526 9.45 -17.53 3.44
N ALA A 527 9.56 -18.43 2.47
CA ALA A 527 10.05 -18.04 1.14
C ALA A 527 9.05 -17.09 0.44
N LEU A 528 9.34 -15.79 0.42
CA LEU A 528 8.44 -14.76 -0.11
C LEU A 528 8.59 -14.66 -1.63
N ALA A 529 7.67 -15.24 -2.39
CA ALA A 529 7.62 -15.12 -3.84
C ALA A 529 6.68 -14.00 -4.31
N ALA A 530 6.93 -13.46 -5.50
CA ALA A 530 6.01 -12.54 -6.18
C ALA A 530 4.75 -13.23 -6.72
N ALA A 531 4.82 -14.56 -6.91
CA ALA A 531 3.74 -15.39 -7.42
C ALA A 531 3.69 -16.77 -6.74
N TYR A 532 2.49 -17.35 -6.62
CA TYR A 532 2.24 -18.65 -5.99
C TYR A 532 1.24 -19.45 -6.82
N ASP A 533 1.33 -20.79 -6.81
CA ASP A 533 0.25 -21.64 -7.35
C ASP A 533 -0.97 -21.54 -6.40
N SER A 534 -2.09 -21.08 -6.94
CA SER A 534 -3.31 -20.77 -6.19
C SER A 534 -4.02 -22.00 -5.64
N ARG A 535 -3.67 -23.22 -6.09
CA ARG A 535 -4.32 -24.47 -5.64
C ARG A 535 -3.67 -25.03 -4.39
N ASN A 536 -2.35 -24.91 -4.28
CA ASN A 536 -1.59 -25.53 -3.20
C ASN A 536 -0.76 -24.52 -2.37
N GLY A 537 -0.61 -23.28 -2.82
CA GLY A 537 0.18 -22.24 -2.17
C GLY A 537 1.69 -22.38 -2.38
N THR A 538 2.16 -23.21 -3.32
CA THR A 538 3.61 -23.35 -3.55
C THR A 538 4.19 -22.08 -4.19
N PRO A 539 5.31 -21.55 -3.66
CA PRO A 539 5.93 -20.34 -4.18
C PRO A 539 6.56 -20.60 -5.55
N VAL A 540 6.39 -19.67 -6.47
CA VAL A 540 7.11 -19.68 -7.75
C VAL A 540 8.51 -19.12 -7.50
N ALA A 541 9.53 -19.97 -7.57
CA ALA A 541 10.90 -19.62 -7.18
C ALA A 541 11.49 -18.44 -7.99
N VAL A 542 11.13 -18.33 -9.27
CA VAL A 542 11.54 -17.24 -10.16
C VAL A 542 10.35 -16.80 -10.98
N PHE A 543 10.01 -15.51 -10.91
CA PHE A 543 8.85 -14.96 -11.59
C PHE A 543 9.16 -13.55 -12.13
N ASP A 544 8.98 -13.32 -13.42
CA ASP A 544 9.57 -12.15 -14.12
C ASP A 544 11.07 -12.08 -13.83
N ASP A 545 11.59 -10.96 -13.34
CA ASP A 545 12.95 -10.84 -12.82
C ASP A 545 13.05 -10.99 -11.29
N ASN A 546 11.93 -11.23 -10.61
CA ASN A 546 11.88 -11.47 -9.18
C ASN A 546 12.30 -12.90 -8.82
N TYR A 547 12.87 -13.04 -7.63
CA TYR A 547 13.28 -14.30 -7.01
C TYR A 547 12.51 -14.50 -5.70
N LEU A 548 12.76 -15.62 -5.03
CA LEU A 548 12.40 -15.75 -3.62
C LEU A 548 13.01 -14.61 -2.80
N ASP A 549 12.23 -14.14 -1.85
CA ASP A 549 12.51 -13.01 -0.98
C ASP A 549 12.74 -11.70 -1.75
N SER A 550 11.96 -11.45 -2.81
CA SER A 550 12.08 -10.18 -3.54
C SER A 550 11.52 -8.98 -2.77
N THR A 551 12.06 -7.80 -3.06
CA THR A 551 11.60 -6.53 -2.48
C THR A 551 10.11 -6.30 -2.72
N LEU A 552 9.65 -6.49 -3.96
CA LEU A 552 8.24 -6.32 -4.29
C LEU A 552 7.34 -7.26 -3.49
N ALA A 553 7.78 -8.50 -3.28
CA ALA A 553 7.00 -9.49 -2.54
C ALA A 553 6.87 -9.14 -1.06
N ALA A 554 8.00 -8.83 -0.41
CA ALA A 554 8.03 -8.42 0.99
C ALA A 554 7.23 -7.13 1.23
N ALA A 555 7.44 -6.11 0.38
CA ALA A 555 6.72 -4.85 0.48
C ALA A 555 5.21 -5.02 0.30
N THR A 556 4.80 -5.82 -0.68
CA THR A 556 3.38 -6.09 -0.93
C THR A 556 2.74 -6.80 0.26
N LEU A 557 3.41 -7.80 0.85
CA LEU A 557 2.89 -8.54 1.99
C LEU A 557 2.65 -7.61 3.19
N LEU A 558 3.63 -6.77 3.53
CA LEU A 558 3.50 -5.79 4.61
C LEU A 558 2.32 -4.84 4.35
N ASN A 559 2.22 -4.30 3.15
CA ASN A 559 1.14 -3.40 2.75
C ASN A 559 -0.26 -4.06 2.73
N ILE A 560 -0.36 -5.39 2.67
CA ILE A 560 -1.62 -6.14 2.79
C ILE A 560 -1.98 -6.40 4.25
N LEU A 561 -1.00 -6.85 5.05
CA LEU A 561 -1.22 -7.28 6.43
C LEU A 561 -1.42 -6.09 7.38
N LEU A 562 -0.67 -5.00 7.17
CA LEU A 562 -0.65 -3.86 8.07
C LEU A 562 -1.75 -2.83 7.76
N PRO A 563 -2.23 -2.08 8.77
CA PRO A 563 -3.30 -1.09 8.61
C PRO A 563 -2.95 0.03 7.62
N ALA A 564 -3.92 0.46 6.80
CA ALA A 564 -3.73 1.48 5.77
C ALA A 564 -3.48 2.91 6.28
N VAL A 565 -3.85 3.16 7.54
CA VAL A 565 -3.84 4.46 8.18
C VAL A 565 -3.42 4.23 9.63
N MET A 566 -2.59 5.11 10.17
CA MET A 566 -2.30 5.06 11.61
C MET A 566 -3.57 5.41 12.39
N LEU A 567 -3.92 4.58 13.37
CA LEU A 567 -5.02 4.87 14.28
C LEU A 567 -4.68 6.12 15.11
N PRO A 568 -5.63 7.06 15.30
CA PRO A 568 -5.40 8.15 16.23
C PRO A 568 -5.11 7.56 17.63
N PRO A 569 -4.28 8.23 18.45
CA PRO A 569 -4.10 7.82 19.83
C PRO A 569 -5.46 7.73 20.52
N SER A 570 -5.69 6.67 21.30
CA SER A 570 -6.95 6.51 22.03
C SER A 570 -7.23 7.77 22.87
N PRO A 571 -8.48 8.28 22.91
CA PRO A 571 -8.84 9.40 23.78
C PRO A 571 -8.51 9.13 25.26
N ASP A 572 -8.34 7.86 25.64
CA ASP A 572 -8.05 7.42 27.02
C ASP A 572 -6.56 7.39 27.37
N THR A 573 -5.67 7.68 26.42
CA THR A 573 -4.25 7.94 26.73
C THR A 573 -4.06 9.45 26.88
N PRO A 574 -4.10 10.01 28.11
CA PRO A 574 -3.82 11.43 28.29
C PRO A 574 -2.40 11.70 27.80
N PRO A 575 -2.19 12.78 27.03
CA PRO A 575 -0.87 13.10 26.53
C PRO A 575 0.08 13.32 27.71
N ILE A 576 1.17 12.56 27.75
CA ILE A 576 2.24 12.77 28.72
C ILE A 576 2.96 14.06 28.32
N ASP A 577 2.48 15.19 28.82
CA ASP A 577 3.11 16.48 28.63
C ASP A 577 4.40 16.55 29.45
N HIS A 578 5.55 16.71 28.80
CA HIS A 578 6.84 16.92 29.46
C HIS A 578 6.83 18.14 30.38
N ARG A 579 5.94 19.13 30.15
CA ARG A 579 5.74 20.27 31.05
C ARG A 579 4.95 19.88 32.29
N ILE A 580 3.90 19.07 32.17
CA ILE A 580 3.17 18.52 33.34
C ILE A 580 4.10 17.61 34.15
N LEU A 581 4.94 16.80 33.50
CA LEU A 581 5.91 15.95 34.19
C LEU A 581 6.99 16.78 34.89
N SER A 582 7.45 17.88 34.27
CA SER A 582 8.36 18.84 34.90
C SER A 582 7.70 19.61 36.05
N VAL A 583 6.42 19.97 35.91
CA VAL A 583 5.65 20.64 36.97
C VAL A 583 5.40 19.69 38.14
N ILE A 584 5.03 18.44 37.88
CA ILE A 584 4.86 17.41 38.92
C ILE A 584 6.20 17.14 39.62
N MET A 585 7.30 16.99 38.87
CA MET A 585 8.63 16.83 39.46
C MET A 585 9.05 18.06 40.29
N CYS A 586 8.76 19.27 39.82
CA CYS A 586 9.00 20.49 40.60
C CYS A 586 8.13 20.55 41.86
N VAL A 587 6.85 20.18 41.77
CA VAL A 587 5.93 20.15 42.92
C VAL A 587 6.38 19.10 43.93
N GLU A 588 6.77 17.90 43.50
CA GLU A 588 7.33 16.87 44.36
C GLU A 588 8.63 17.33 45.03
N LEU A 589 9.52 18.00 44.30
CA LEU A 589 10.78 18.48 44.84
C LEU A 589 10.56 19.62 45.87
N VAL A 590 9.58 20.48 45.65
CA VAL A 590 9.17 21.52 46.61
C VAL A 590 8.54 20.90 47.85
N VAL A 591 7.66 19.90 47.69
CA VAL A 591 7.04 19.19 48.82
C VAL A 591 8.10 18.44 49.62
N ALA A 592 9.01 17.71 48.96
CA ALA A 592 10.10 16.99 49.61
C ALA A 592 11.04 17.94 50.37
N PHE A 593 11.35 19.10 49.78
CA PHE A 593 12.14 20.14 50.43
C PHE A 593 11.42 20.75 51.65
N GLY A 594 10.11 20.98 51.55
CA GLY A 594 9.29 21.45 52.66
C GLY A 594 9.23 20.44 53.83
N VAL A 595 9.11 19.15 53.53
CA VAL A 595 9.18 18.08 54.53
C VAL A 595 10.57 18.01 55.17
N ALA A 596 11.64 18.11 54.38
CA ALA A 596 13.01 18.09 54.90
C ALA A 596 13.29 19.28 55.84
N ILE A 597 12.86 20.50 55.47
CA ILE A 597 13.01 21.69 56.30
C ILE A 597 12.21 21.57 57.60
N SER A 598 10.95 21.11 57.51
CA SER A 598 10.14 20.94 58.72
C SER A 598 10.73 19.89 59.66
N CYS A 599 11.23 18.76 59.16
CA CYS A 599 11.99 17.80 59.97
C CYS A 599 13.26 18.39 60.59
N PHE A 600 14.00 19.21 59.83
CA PHE A 600 15.20 19.88 60.33
C PHE A 600 14.88 20.88 61.44
N LEU A 601 13.89 21.75 61.23
CA LEU A 601 13.44 22.73 62.22
C LEU A 601 12.91 22.05 63.49
N PHE A 602 12.17 20.95 63.34
CA PHE A 602 11.68 20.18 64.49
C PHE A 602 12.84 19.56 65.29
N SER A 603 13.85 19.04 64.59
CA SER A 603 15.06 18.48 65.21
C SER A 603 15.87 19.55 65.96
N VAL A 604 16.05 20.73 65.36
CA VAL A 604 16.73 21.86 66.01
C VAL A 604 15.93 22.40 67.18
N TYR A 605 14.60 22.51 67.05
CA TYR A 605 13.70 22.94 68.12
C TYR A 605 13.83 22.02 69.34
N PHE A 606 13.79 20.70 69.15
CA PHE A 606 13.94 19.75 70.27
C PHE A 606 15.34 19.75 70.87
N VAL A 607 16.38 20.02 70.10
CA VAL A 607 17.76 20.15 70.62
C VAL A 607 17.94 21.45 71.41
N ALA A 608 17.39 22.56 70.92
CA ALA A 608 17.45 23.86 71.57
C ALA A 608 16.58 23.92 72.85
N ASN A 609 15.42 23.27 72.84
CA ASN A 609 14.48 23.22 73.97
C ASN A 609 14.61 21.96 74.83
N ARG A 610 15.73 21.22 74.77
CA ARG A 610 15.95 20.14 75.74
C ARG A 610 15.90 20.73 77.17
N PRO A 611 15.00 20.25 78.05
CA PRO A 611 15.09 20.55 79.47
C PRO A 611 16.42 19.99 79.97
N ARG A 612 17.35 20.87 80.35
CA ARG A 612 18.58 20.46 81.03
C ARG A 612 18.21 20.04 82.45
N HIS A 613 17.84 18.77 82.63
CA HIS A 613 17.78 18.22 83.97
C HIS A 613 19.20 18.07 84.52
N THR A 614 19.39 18.75 85.64
CA THR A 614 20.55 18.76 86.52
C THR A 614 20.95 17.35 86.95
N ARG A 615 22.27 17.10 86.93
CA ARG A 615 22.95 15.88 87.36
C ARG A 615 22.67 15.56 88.83
N LEU A 616 22.43 14.28 89.14
CA LEU A 616 22.94 13.62 90.35
C LEU A 616 23.26 12.15 90.04
N PHE A 617 24.55 11.80 90.06
CA PHE A 617 25.05 10.44 90.33
C PHE A 617 24.96 10.20 91.86
N PRO A 618 24.97 8.97 92.43
CA PRO A 618 25.77 7.82 91.96
C PRO A 618 25.16 6.40 92.13
N GLY A 619 25.81 5.41 91.51
CA GLY A 619 26.08 4.13 92.18
C GLY A 619 25.40 2.85 91.67
N SER A 620 26.27 1.92 91.22
CA SER A 620 26.21 0.47 91.43
C SER A 620 25.28 -0.42 90.55
N ARG A 621 25.95 -1.34 89.81
CA ARG A 621 25.60 -2.74 89.49
C ARG A 621 24.30 -3.00 88.71
N ALA A 622 24.09 -4.06 87.95
CA ALA A 622 24.85 -5.08 87.24
C ALA A 622 23.77 -5.81 86.39
N SER A 623 24.15 -6.40 85.26
CA SER A 623 23.54 -7.58 84.61
C SER A 623 22.01 -7.68 84.39
N GLY A 624 21.59 -7.69 83.11
CA GLY A 624 20.91 -8.82 82.45
C GLY A 624 19.45 -9.19 82.77
N ALA A 625 18.81 -9.79 81.75
CA ALA A 625 17.54 -10.56 81.74
C ALA A 625 16.24 -9.73 81.61
N ALA A 626 15.45 -9.87 80.53
CA ALA A 626 14.49 -10.94 80.19
C ALA A 626 13.05 -10.47 80.50
N GLU A 627 12.18 -10.25 79.51
CA GLU A 627 11.29 -11.23 78.86
C GLU A 627 9.88 -11.27 79.49
N ARG A 628 8.87 -11.34 78.62
CA ARG A 628 7.48 -11.85 78.80
C ARG A 628 6.39 -10.93 79.38
N GLY A 629 5.32 -10.77 78.56
CA GLY A 629 3.95 -10.50 79.02
C GLY A 629 3.31 -11.76 79.64
N PRO A 630 2.00 -12.05 79.46
CA PRO A 630 0.88 -11.27 78.92
C PRO A 630 -0.40 -11.44 79.79
N ARG A 631 -1.60 -11.24 79.18
CA ARG A 631 -2.99 -11.53 79.64
C ARG A 631 -3.66 -10.43 80.47
N ASP A 632 -4.98 -10.23 80.46
CA ASP A 632 -6.15 -10.73 79.71
C ASP A 632 -7.26 -9.67 80.05
N LYS A 633 -8.08 -9.21 79.09
CA LYS A 633 -9.46 -9.66 78.82
C LYS A 633 -10.52 -9.19 79.84
N LEU A 634 -11.56 -8.53 79.31
CA LEU A 634 -13.03 -8.75 79.48
C LEU A 634 -13.76 -7.40 79.45
N ASP A 635 -14.59 -7.16 78.42
CA ASP A 635 -16.06 -7.32 78.41
C ASP A 635 -16.74 -5.93 78.59
N ARG A 636 -17.85 -5.55 77.96
CA ARG A 636 -18.93 -6.28 77.28
C ARG A 636 -19.87 -5.28 76.56
N HIS A 637 -20.57 -5.79 75.54
CA HIS A 637 -21.93 -5.44 75.04
C HIS A 637 -22.20 -4.00 74.55
N GLY A 638 -22.68 -3.76 73.32
CA GLY A 638 -23.90 -4.33 72.68
C GLY A 638 -25.11 -3.50 73.13
N ASP A 639 -26.07 -3.05 72.33
CA ASP A 639 -26.41 -3.18 70.92
C ASP A 639 -27.51 -2.13 70.60
N ASP A 640 -27.65 -1.76 69.33
CA ASP A 640 -28.89 -1.45 68.58
C ASP A 640 -29.88 -0.28 68.86
N LEU A 641 -30.29 0.29 67.71
CA LEU A 641 -31.62 0.78 67.27
C LEU A 641 -32.25 2.07 67.84
N GLY A 642 -32.65 2.94 66.90
CA GLY A 642 -34.04 3.42 66.89
C GLY A 642 -34.30 4.93 66.72
N ASP A 643 -34.54 5.31 65.47
CA ASP A 643 -35.71 6.07 64.99
C ASP A 643 -35.92 7.58 65.25
N ARG A 644 -36.05 8.27 64.09
CA ARG A 644 -37.01 9.33 63.67
C ARG A 644 -37.56 10.38 64.65
N GLY A 645 -37.50 11.63 64.20
CA GLY A 645 -38.49 12.70 64.47
C GLY A 645 -37.88 14.10 64.33
N LEU A 646 -38.09 14.80 63.22
CA LEU A 646 -39.15 15.82 63.03
C LEU A 646 -38.80 17.22 63.60
N LEU A 647 -38.99 18.21 62.71
CA LEU A 647 -39.33 19.63 62.95
C LEU A 647 -38.21 20.69 63.02
N SER A 648 -38.34 21.60 62.05
CA SER A 648 -38.42 23.05 62.25
C SER A 648 -37.14 23.92 62.20
N PRO A 649 -37.33 25.22 61.86
CA PRO A 649 -36.39 26.00 61.07
C PRO A 649 -35.89 27.27 61.81
N SER A 650 -35.17 28.10 61.05
CA SER A 650 -34.89 29.52 61.29
C SER A 650 -33.70 29.87 62.21
N GLY A 651 -33.04 30.95 61.83
CA GLY A 651 -31.83 31.49 62.46
C GLY A 651 -30.87 32.00 61.39
N SER A 652 -31.30 32.97 60.59
CA SER A 652 -30.92 34.37 60.76
C SER A 652 -29.50 34.66 60.30
N SER A 653 -29.36 35.54 59.30
CA SER A 653 -28.77 36.85 59.52
C SER A 653 -28.29 37.44 58.20
N TRP A 654 -29.02 38.47 57.77
CA TRP A 654 -28.53 39.77 57.30
C TRP A 654 -27.34 39.79 56.33
N ALA A 655 -27.35 40.54 55.25
CA ALA A 655 -28.32 41.43 54.63
C ALA A 655 -27.61 41.85 53.33
N GLU A 656 -28.34 41.98 52.23
CA GLU A 656 -28.60 43.30 51.64
C GLU A 656 -27.37 43.91 50.97
N ARG A 657 -27.36 44.27 49.69
CA ARG A 657 -28.38 44.76 48.73
C ARG A 657 -27.57 45.09 47.47
N TYR A 658 -28.12 45.36 46.30
CA TYR A 658 -29.34 45.12 45.54
C TYR A 658 -28.74 45.00 44.11
N SER A 659 -29.13 44.07 43.23
CA SER A 659 -30.42 44.05 42.54
C SER A 659 -30.64 45.39 41.78
N GLU A 660 -31.18 45.42 40.58
CA GLU A 660 -31.93 44.42 39.86
C GLU A 660 -32.28 44.99 38.50
N SER A 661 -32.56 44.06 37.58
CA SER A 661 -33.71 44.13 36.67
C SER A 661 -33.61 45.14 35.51
N SER A 662 -34.23 44.91 34.36
CA SER A 662 -35.05 43.80 33.90
C SER A 662 -35.18 43.91 32.38
N CYS A 663 -35.37 42.76 31.74
CA CYS A 663 -36.30 42.47 30.66
C CYS A 663 -36.63 43.57 29.63
N SER A 664 -36.43 43.24 28.35
CA SER A 664 -37.56 43.05 27.41
C SER A 664 -37.06 42.73 25.99
N ASP A 665 -37.58 41.63 25.45
CA ASP A 665 -38.19 41.42 24.13
C ASP A 665 -37.72 42.16 22.85
N ASP A 666 -37.65 41.32 21.81
CA ASP A 666 -38.07 41.51 20.42
C ASP A 666 -37.15 42.18 19.36
N TYR A 667 -37.32 41.62 18.16
CA TYR A 667 -36.91 42.04 16.80
C TYR A 667 -35.60 41.49 16.19
N SER A 668 -35.78 40.61 15.19
CA SER A 668 -34.98 40.56 13.95
C SER A 668 -35.45 41.68 12.98
N PRO A 669 -34.72 42.11 11.92
CA PRO A 669 -33.67 41.41 11.16
C PRO A 669 -32.46 42.26 10.63
N ARG A 670 -31.53 41.57 9.93
CA ARG A 670 -30.76 41.99 8.72
C ARG A 670 -29.22 42.20 8.83
N SER A 671 -28.51 41.31 8.11
CA SER A 671 -27.24 41.45 7.35
C SER A 671 -25.95 42.01 7.98
N GLY A 672 -24.86 41.22 7.90
CA GLY A 672 -23.50 41.76 7.76
C GLY A 672 -22.37 40.93 8.40
N HIS A 673 -21.69 40.12 7.58
CA HIS A 673 -20.27 39.70 7.65
C HIS A 673 -19.51 39.60 9.00
N ALA A 674 -19.06 38.38 9.35
CA ALA A 674 -17.67 37.95 9.64
C ALA A 674 -17.72 36.58 10.37
N ARG A 675 -17.27 35.47 9.78
CA ARG A 675 -15.88 34.95 9.80
C ARG A 675 -15.49 34.39 11.18
N ASN A 676 -15.74 33.10 11.42
CA ASN A 676 -14.81 32.09 11.93
C ASN A 676 -15.55 30.79 12.34
N GLU A 677 -14.83 29.67 12.22
CA GLU A 677 -15.01 28.37 12.87
C GLU A 677 -16.07 27.39 12.31
N LEU A 678 -15.59 26.54 11.41
CA LEU A 678 -16.22 25.31 10.95
C LEU A 678 -15.13 24.24 10.93
N GLU A 679 -14.95 23.54 12.06
CA GLU A 679 -14.15 22.31 12.15
C GLU A 679 -14.60 21.50 13.37
N GLU A 680 -15.89 21.12 13.40
CA GLU A 680 -16.43 20.17 14.37
C GLU A 680 -17.73 19.57 13.82
N ALA A 681 -17.62 18.66 12.83
CA ALA A 681 -18.75 17.84 12.37
C ALA A 681 -18.32 16.63 11.52
N LEU A 682 -17.29 15.89 11.92
CA LEU A 682 -17.08 14.51 11.45
C LEU A 682 -16.32 13.75 12.54
N ILE A 683 -17.02 13.40 13.62
CA ILE A 683 -16.82 12.25 14.53
C ILE A 683 -17.69 12.52 15.77
N SER A 684 -18.87 11.94 15.81
CA SER A 684 -19.54 11.38 17.01
C SER A 684 -20.98 11.04 16.67
N GLY A 685 -21.42 9.88 17.15
CA GLY A 685 -22.76 9.33 16.90
C GLY A 685 -22.70 7.85 16.58
N ALA A 686 -22.13 7.06 17.50
CA ALA A 686 -22.49 5.66 17.62
C ALA A 686 -23.97 5.57 17.97
N ASP A 687 -24.69 4.61 17.39
CA ASP A 687 -25.81 3.99 18.06
C ASP A 687 -25.77 2.49 17.81
N GLU A 688 -25.46 1.79 18.90
CA GLU A 688 -25.77 0.40 19.16
C GLU A 688 -27.25 0.15 18.92
N HIS A 689 -27.64 -0.77 18.03
CA HIS A 689 -28.90 -1.50 18.14
C HIS A 689 -28.69 -2.93 17.62
N TYR A 690 -28.36 -3.80 18.56
CA TYR A 690 -28.50 -5.25 18.45
C TYR A 690 -29.95 -5.58 18.85
N GLY A 691 -30.77 -6.16 17.96
CA GLY A 691 -32.09 -6.65 18.36
C GLY A 691 -33.10 -6.96 17.26
N SER A 692 -33.46 -8.24 17.21
CA SER A 692 -34.79 -8.79 16.88
C SER A 692 -35.18 -8.97 15.40
N PHE A 693 -35.22 -10.25 15.01
CA PHE A 693 -36.10 -10.75 13.95
C PHE A 693 -37.55 -10.65 14.41
N SER A 694 -38.33 -9.79 13.76
CA SER A 694 -39.79 -9.92 13.72
C SER A 694 -40.30 -9.41 12.38
N GLU A 695 -41.03 -10.28 11.69
CA GLU A 695 -41.73 -10.03 10.44
C GLU A 695 -42.69 -8.84 10.57
N ALA A 696 -42.58 -7.89 9.66
CA ALA A 696 -43.62 -6.92 9.36
C ALA A 696 -43.84 -6.91 7.84
N GLU A 697 -45.10 -6.78 7.44
CA GLU A 697 -45.68 -7.30 6.21
C GLU A 697 -45.22 -6.64 4.91
N GLN A 698 -45.37 -7.43 3.85
CA GLN A 698 -44.96 -7.23 2.46
C GLN A 698 -45.50 -5.96 1.76
N SER A 699 -44.68 -5.45 0.85
CA SER A 699 -45.15 -5.09 -0.50
C SER A 699 -44.27 -5.76 -1.55
N HIS A 700 -44.92 -6.55 -2.43
CA HIS A 700 -44.34 -7.47 -3.41
C HIS A 700 -43.16 -6.92 -4.23
N THR A 701 -42.00 -7.59 -4.12
CA THR A 701 -40.88 -7.52 -5.09
C THR A 701 -40.56 -8.94 -5.58
N PRO A 702 -40.12 -9.09 -6.86
CA PRO A 702 -39.96 -10.40 -7.48
C PRO A 702 -38.86 -11.20 -6.77
N SER A 703 -39.15 -12.49 -6.54
CA SER A 703 -38.31 -13.47 -5.85
C SER A 703 -36.87 -13.44 -6.37
N ASN A 704 -35.97 -12.89 -5.57
CA ASN A 704 -34.55 -12.78 -5.89
C ASN A 704 -33.85 -14.10 -5.49
N SER A 705 -34.00 -15.12 -6.34
CA SER A 705 -33.36 -16.43 -6.17
C SER A 705 -31.84 -16.32 -6.03
N ALA A 706 -31.23 -15.34 -6.71
CA ALA A 706 -29.82 -14.99 -6.59
C ALA A 706 -29.43 -14.51 -5.18
N TRP A 707 -30.30 -13.76 -4.50
CA TRP A 707 -30.06 -13.34 -3.12
C TRP A 707 -30.18 -14.49 -2.13
N LYS A 708 -31.13 -15.42 -2.36
CA LYS A 708 -31.22 -16.66 -1.58
C LYS A 708 -29.98 -17.55 -1.77
N ALA A 709 -29.49 -17.68 -3.00
CA ALA A 709 -28.28 -18.44 -3.30
C ALA A 709 -27.03 -17.80 -2.66
N ALA A 710 -26.88 -16.47 -2.76
CA ALA A 710 -25.80 -15.73 -2.11
C ALA A 710 -25.86 -15.83 -0.59
N LYS A 711 -27.05 -15.74 0.01
CA LYS A 711 -27.25 -15.93 1.45
C LYS A 711 -26.88 -17.34 1.91
N ASN A 712 -27.26 -18.36 1.15
CA ASN A 712 -26.93 -19.75 1.48
C ASN A 712 -25.42 -20.02 1.33
N ALA A 713 -24.80 -19.51 0.27
CA ALA A 713 -23.35 -19.62 0.09
C ALA A 713 -22.56 -18.86 1.18
N LEU A 714 -23.05 -17.70 1.63
CA LEU A 714 -22.45 -16.96 2.74
C LEU A 714 -22.65 -17.66 4.09
N ALA A 715 -23.78 -18.33 4.29
CA ALA A 715 -24.06 -19.11 5.50
C ALA A 715 -23.18 -20.37 5.60
N ASP A 716 -22.87 -21.01 4.47
CA ASP A 716 -21.99 -22.19 4.44
C ASP A 716 -20.49 -21.86 4.63
N ILE A 717 -20.12 -20.57 4.54
CA ILE A 717 -18.73 -20.08 4.63
C ILE A 717 -18.45 -19.34 5.95
N SER A 718 -19.50 -18.99 6.71
CA SER A 718 -19.41 -18.27 7.98
C SER A 718 -19.33 -19.21 9.20
N PRO A 719 -18.46 -18.99 10.19
CA PRO A 719 -18.56 -19.65 11.49
C PRO A 719 -19.61 -18.99 12.43
N TRP A 720 -20.39 -18.03 11.92
CA TRP A 720 -21.51 -17.35 12.60
C TRP A 720 -22.82 -17.58 11.86
#